data_AF-A0A257V7Q5-F1
#
_entry.id   AF-A0A257V7Q5-F1
#
_cell.length_a   1.000
_cell.length_b   1.000
_cell.length_c   1.000
_cell.angle_alpha   90.00
_cell.angle_beta   90.00
_cell.angle_gamma   90.00
#
_symmetry.space_group_name_H-M   'P 1'
#
loop_
_entity.id
_entity.type
_entity.pdbx_description
1 polymer ?
#
loop_
_entity_poly.entity_id
_entity_poly.type
_entity_poly.pdbx_seq_one_letter_code
_entity_poly.pdbx_strand_id
1 'polypeptide(L)'
;MTSGGLARSVSTAADPVMRIWPGLGLLLALAAMAGCVTYRSQPLHPSETAARFEARRLDDAGLRRFVEAEAGRPVKGWPPAAMDFEQLTLAALYFSPDLDVARAQLAGAEAAVVTAGQRANPALGVKPEWVSNAPGGVTPWVLSVAFDVPLTTAGKRTIRIAEAHNLSEVARLRLGEQAWHVRSRLRARLVDLWQAGRAEALLLRQDEVAQERMRLLDARFANGEVARLEVILGRRERERVALALGQAREQRAAALVRVADAIGVSAPALAGEAIDFGFTGRLPAEEELGTRDVRAEALLNRPDILAALAEYAASETALRLEVARQYPDIHLGPGYTFDKGSNQWALGVALVLPVMNRNQGPIAEAEARRRCRARRRRQAVRRRRDRPFEPGGRRGRARRRCPRPLGCAGGGAAGGGPGRGRGAAAAGAGQPAAGRGRHRAAGRKGGSAVRSRDQILAAWVRAAAAAVALALLVAGGVARSEADEDDTAPPVSAPPRVTVVHGETVVTFDAATLARSGLEVKALPAQTHRAEAIAYGAVLDLTELADARGALTAAAARVEQARAMVAASRAEFERVRALHADERNASDKTLEAATAKWRGDDAEARAADAALAARVAAARQRWGAVAAGWLERGSSELDALLAQRQRLVQVTLPPGTALESAPATATVRGGGGAAVAARLISPAPRTDPRIQGVSFYYAAPDAPGLLPGAGVEAFLPTGPAVTGVTVPAAAVVWWQGRAWVYLEEAPGRFVRREVATDAPVPGGWFVTAGVTAGGRVVVRGAQMLLSEEGRAAIQGSEG
;
A
#
# COMPACT_ATOMS: atom_id res chain seq x y z
N MET A 1 108.55 8.49 15.70
CA MET A 1 108.80 7.09 15.29
C MET A 1 107.48 6.33 15.34
N THR A 2 107.12 5.70 14.20
CA THR A 2 106.22 4.52 14.00
C THR A 2 104.79 4.57 14.58
N SER A 3 103.68 4.72 13.84
CA SER A 3 103.08 4.02 12.66
C SER A 3 102.03 2.95 13.02
N GLY A 4 100.85 3.05 12.39
CA GLY A 4 99.80 2.02 12.26
C GLY A 4 98.58 2.28 13.15
N GLY A 5 97.37 2.61 12.69
CA GLY A 5 96.68 2.33 11.43
C GLY A 5 95.55 1.33 11.70
N LEU A 6 94.29 1.78 11.74
CA LEU A 6 93.10 0.97 11.45
C LEU A 6 91.85 1.86 11.29
N ALA A 7 91.16 1.62 10.18
CA ALA A 7 90.05 2.38 9.63
C ALA A 7 88.78 2.33 10.50
N ARG A 8 88.05 3.45 10.56
CA ARG A 8 86.63 3.49 10.91
C ARG A 8 85.84 4.08 9.74
N SER A 9 84.96 3.26 9.19
CA SER A 9 83.95 3.61 8.20
C SER A 9 82.95 4.61 8.78
N VAL A 10 82.69 5.67 8.02
CA VAL A 10 81.61 6.62 8.26
C VAL A 10 80.36 6.07 7.58
N SER A 11 79.34 5.72 8.37
CA SER A 11 77.97 5.51 7.91
C SER A 11 77.13 6.68 8.42
N THR A 12 76.64 7.48 7.49
CA THR A 12 75.71 8.59 7.70
C THR A 12 74.36 8.06 8.17
N ALA A 13 73.94 8.49 9.36
CA ALA A 13 72.62 8.24 9.92
C ALA A 13 71.55 9.04 9.17
N ALA A 14 70.48 8.36 8.73
CA ALA A 14 69.21 8.96 8.33
C ALA A 14 68.08 8.38 9.21
N ASP A 15 67.28 9.31 9.75
CA ASP A 15 65.90 9.22 10.25
C ASP A 15 65.54 8.46 11.55
N PRO A 16 64.94 9.18 12.52
CA PRO A 16 63.99 8.60 13.47
C PRO A 16 62.66 9.35 13.46
N VAL A 17 61.77 9.09 12.49
CA VAL A 17 60.37 9.57 12.54
C VAL A 17 59.42 8.45 12.11
N MET A 18 59.27 7.40 12.92
CA MET A 18 58.04 6.59 12.96
C MET A 18 58.09 5.59 14.12
N ARG A 19 57.85 6.09 15.34
CA ARG A 19 57.61 5.23 16.50
C ARG A 19 56.59 5.88 17.44
N ILE A 20 55.39 6.13 16.92
CA ILE A 20 54.23 6.52 17.74
C ILE A 20 53.08 5.54 17.47
N TRP A 21 52.97 4.58 18.39
CA TRP A 21 51.77 3.94 18.95
C TRP A 21 50.72 3.31 18.00
N PRO A 22 50.86 2.03 17.62
CA PRO A 22 49.73 1.22 17.12
C PRO A 22 48.58 1.10 18.15
N GLY A 23 48.87 1.29 19.45
CA GLY A 23 47.86 1.31 20.52
C GLY A 23 46.91 2.51 20.49
N LEU A 24 47.34 3.67 19.97
CA LEU A 24 46.51 4.88 19.91
C LEU A 24 45.41 4.77 18.83
N GLY A 25 45.75 4.16 17.68
CA GLY A 25 44.80 3.89 16.60
C GLY A 25 43.74 2.87 16.99
N LEU A 26 44.11 1.83 17.75
CA LEU A 26 43.18 0.83 18.27
C LEU A 26 42.25 1.42 19.34
N LEU A 27 42.77 2.27 20.24
CA LEU A 27 41.97 2.99 21.25
C LEU A 27 40.98 3.99 20.62
N LEU A 28 41.38 4.71 19.58
CA LEU A 28 40.49 5.60 18.82
C LEU A 28 39.41 4.84 18.04
N ALA A 29 39.75 3.69 17.45
CA ALA A 29 38.78 2.83 16.78
C ALA A 29 37.77 2.19 17.76
N LEU A 30 38.24 1.75 18.94
CA LEU A 30 37.37 1.24 20.02
C LEU A 30 36.48 2.34 20.61
N ALA A 31 37.00 3.57 20.77
CA ALA A 31 36.21 4.71 21.22
C ALA A 31 35.15 5.14 20.20
N ALA A 32 35.43 5.04 18.89
CA ALA A 32 34.44 5.28 17.83
C ALA A 32 33.32 4.23 17.81
N MET A 33 33.62 2.98 18.21
CA MET A 33 32.64 1.90 18.34
C MET A 33 31.77 2.00 19.61
N ALA A 34 32.22 2.74 20.64
CA ALA A 34 31.48 2.96 21.89
C ALA A 34 30.30 3.95 21.75
N GLY A 35 30.17 4.65 20.61
CA GLY A 35 29.06 5.58 20.33
C GLY A 35 27.80 4.92 19.74
N CYS A 36 27.79 3.61 19.55
CA CYS A 36 26.66 2.90 18.95
C CYS A 36 25.52 2.70 19.96
N VAL A 37 24.31 3.18 19.61
CA VAL A 37 23.10 2.87 20.38
C VAL A 37 22.72 1.41 20.16
N THR A 38 22.50 0.68 21.26
CA THR A 38 22.05 -0.72 21.20
C THR A 38 20.54 -0.79 21.07
N TYR A 39 20.07 -1.60 20.13
CA TYR A 39 18.64 -1.90 19.99
C TYR A 39 18.14 -2.63 21.23
N ARG A 40 17.06 -2.11 21.83
CA ARG A 40 16.32 -2.78 22.89
C ARG A 40 14.93 -3.11 22.36
N SER A 41 14.61 -4.40 22.28
CA SER A 41 13.25 -4.82 21.93
C SER A 41 12.27 -4.41 23.03
N GLN A 42 11.11 -3.90 22.63
CA GLN A 42 9.96 -3.66 23.52
C GLN A 42 8.78 -4.48 22.99
N PRO A 43 8.77 -5.80 23.24
CA PRO A 43 7.70 -6.67 22.76
C PRO A 43 6.36 -6.26 23.39
N LEU A 44 5.29 -6.37 22.60
CA LEU A 44 3.94 -6.10 23.07
C LEU A 44 3.37 -7.38 23.68
N HIS A 45 3.01 -7.34 24.96
CA HIS A 45 2.37 -8.44 25.68
C HIS A 45 0.85 -8.15 25.83
N PRO A 46 -0.03 -8.86 25.09
CA PRO A 46 -1.47 -8.59 25.14
C PRO A 46 -2.09 -8.78 26.52
N SER A 47 -1.64 -9.78 27.29
CA SER A 47 -2.12 -10.07 28.64
C SER A 47 -1.78 -8.95 29.63
N GLU A 48 -0.56 -8.43 29.60
CA GLU A 48 -0.16 -7.29 30.43
C GLU A 48 -0.92 -6.02 30.06
N THR A 49 -1.18 -5.82 28.76
CA THR A 49 -1.96 -4.67 28.27
C THR A 49 -3.40 -4.72 28.78
N ALA A 50 -4.04 -5.89 28.70
CA ALA A 50 -5.37 -6.11 29.25
C ALA A 50 -5.39 -5.93 30.78
N ALA A 51 -4.40 -6.50 31.49
CA ALA A 51 -4.30 -6.36 32.95
C ALA A 51 -4.10 -4.91 33.39
N ARG A 52 -3.27 -4.14 32.67
CA ARG A 52 -3.08 -2.70 32.92
C ARG A 52 -4.35 -1.90 32.67
N PHE A 53 -5.14 -2.25 31.66
CA PHE A 53 -6.44 -1.62 31.42
C PHE A 53 -7.43 -1.93 32.55
N GLU A 54 -7.55 -3.20 32.96
CA GLU A 54 -8.44 -3.63 34.04
C GLU A 54 -8.03 -3.11 35.42
N ALA A 55 -6.77 -2.70 35.60
CA ALA A 55 -6.26 -2.07 36.83
C ALA A 55 -6.56 -0.56 36.91
N ARG A 56 -7.01 0.09 35.83
CA ARG A 56 -7.28 1.53 35.83
C ARG A 56 -8.46 1.85 36.74
N ARG A 57 -8.26 2.79 37.66
CA ARG A 57 -9.28 3.26 38.60
C ARG A 57 -9.29 4.78 38.63
N LEU A 58 -10.41 5.33 39.06
CA LEU A 58 -10.62 6.78 39.12
C LEU A 58 -10.02 7.39 40.41
N ASP A 59 -9.63 6.56 41.36
CA ASP A 59 -8.92 6.93 42.59
C ASP A 59 -7.38 6.90 42.44
N ASP A 60 -6.85 6.63 41.25
CA ASP A 60 -5.40 6.53 40.99
C ASP A 60 -4.63 7.79 41.42
N ALA A 61 -3.51 7.58 42.12
CA ALA A 61 -2.65 8.67 42.60
C ALA A 61 -2.01 9.46 41.45
N GLY A 62 -1.75 8.79 40.31
CA GLY A 62 -1.26 9.43 39.09
C GLY A 62 -2.29 10.40 38.51
N LEU A 63 -3.55 9.95 38.41
CA LEU A 63 -4.66 10.79 38.00
C LEU A 63 -4.87 12.00 38.94
N ARG A 64 -4.81 11.79 40.26
CA ARG A 64 -4.92 12.89 41.24
C ARG A 64 -3.89 13.98 40.99
N ARG A 65 -2.62 13.60 40.83
CA ARG A 65 -1.53 14.55 40.54
C ARG A 65 -1.75 15.30 39.23
N PHE A 66 -2.27 14.62 38.21
CA PHE A 66 -2.60 15.23 36.93
C PHE A 66 -3.72 16.28 37.08
N VAL A 67 -4.79 15.94 37.81
CA VAL A 67 -5.90 16.86 38.08
C VAL A 67 -5.44 18.08 38.90
N GLU A 68 -4.62 17.88 39.95
CA GLU A 68 -4.07 18.97 40.76
C GLU A 68 -3.17 19.91 39.94
N ALA A 69 -2.39 19.37 39.00
CA ALA A 69 -1.53 20.15 38.10
C ALA A 69 -2.34 21.02 37.13
N GLU A 70 -3.40 20.47 36.52
CA GLU A 70 -4.24 21.20 35.56
C GLU A 70 -5.22 22.17 36.25
N ALA A 71 -5.72 21.84 37.44
CA ALA A 71 -6.63 22.70 38.19
C ALA A 71 -5.92 23.84 38.95
N GLY A 72 -4.59 23.77 39.09
CA GLY A 72 -3.78 24.78 39.79
C GLY A 72 -4.07 24.91 41.29
N ARG A 73 -4.76 23.92 41.89
CA ARG A 73 -5.15 23.90 43.31
C ARG A 73 -5.19 22.46 43.85
N PRO A 74 -4.83 22.23 45.13
CA PRO A 74 -4.93 20.90 45.73
C PRO A 74 -6.40 20.48 45.85
N VAL A 75 -6.71 19.26 45.43
CA VAL A 75 -8.06 18.69 45.53
C VAL A 75 -8.21 18.02 46.90
N LYS A 76 -9.19 18.46 47.69
CA LYS A 76 -9.52 17.87 49.01
C LYS A 76 -10.50 16.73 48.84
N GLY A 77 -10.17 15.56 49.38
CA GLY A 77 -11.01 14.34 49.31
C GLY A 77 -11.03 13.74 47.91
N TRP A 78 -10.07 12.84 47.64
CA TRP A 78 -9.97 12.13 46.36
C TRP A 78 -10.17 10.62 46.59
N PRO A 79 -11.03 9.94 45.81
CA PRO A 79 -11.94 10.50 44.80
C PRO A 79 -13.08 11.33 45.45
N PRO A 80 -13.66 12.31 44.73
CA PRO A 80 -14.79 13.08 45.24
C PRO A 80 -16.05 12.21 45.35
N ALA A 81 -16.99 12.59 46.23
CA ALA A 81 -18.22 11.84 46.45
C ALA A 81 -19.12 11.74 45.20
N ALA A 82 -19.02 12.71 44.30
CA ALA A 82 -19.57 12.63 42.94
C ALA A 82 -18.62 13.34 41.98
N MET A 83 -18.33 12.72 40.83
CA MET A 83 -17.47 13.32 39.82
C MET A 83 -18.24 14.21 38.86
N ASP A 84 -17.74 15.42 38.66
CA ASP A 84 -18.29 16.37 37.69
C ASP A 84 -17.77 16.13 36.26
N PHE A 85 -18.33 16.86 35.30
CA PHE A 85 -17.94 16.73 33.89
C PHE A 85 -16.48 17.13 33.62
N GLU A 86 -15.93 18.09 34.37
CA GLU A 86 -14.56 18.57 34.18
C GLU A 86 -13.55 17.54 34.66
N GLN A 87 -13.77 16.97 35.84
CA GLN A 87 -12.99 15.88 36.43
C GLN A 87 -13.03 14.63 35.55
N LEU A 88 -14.22 14.23 35.08
CA LEU A 88 -14.35 13.11 34.15
C LEU A 88 -13.65 13.38 32.81
N THR A 89 -13.65 14.64 32.36
CA THR A 89 -12.89 15.02 31.16
C THR A 89 -11.40 14.87 31.40
N LEU A 90 -10.86 15.35 32.52
CA LEU A 90 -9.44 15.20 32.86
C LEU A 90 -9.05 13.71 33.00
N ALA A 91 -9.89 12.90 33.64
CA ALA A 91 -9.72 11.45 33.70
C ALA A 91 -9.69 10.82 32.30
N ALA A 92 -10.60 11.23 31.41
CA ALA A 92 -10.61 10.77 30.04
C ALA A 92 -9.36 11.20 29.26
N LEU A 93 -8.87 12.43 29.44
CA LEU A 93 -7.65 12.91 28.80
C LEU A 93 -6.39 12.19 29.30
N TYR A 94 -6.40 11.73 30.55
CA TYR A 94 -5.31 10.96 31.16
C TYR A 94 -5.28 9.51 30.66
N PHE A 95 -6.43 8.82 30.64
CA PHE A 95 -6.51 7.40 30.28
C PHE A 95 -6.75 7.12 28.78
N SER A 96 -7.00 8.14 27.96
CA SER A 96 -7.35 7.97 26.54
C SER A 96 -6.21 7.36 25.71
N PRO A 97 -6.42 6.17 25.10
CA PRO A 97 -5.43 5.59 24.19
C PRO A 97 -5.31 6.40 22.89
N ASP A 98 -6.39 7.05 22.44
CA ASP A 98 -6.39 7.91 21.25
C ASP A 98 -5.39 9.09 21.43
N LEU A 99 -5.29 9.63 22.65
CA LEU A 99 -4.32 10.69 22.97
C LEU A 99 -2.88 10.18 23.10
N ASP A 100 -2.68 8.99 23.65
CA ASP A 100 -1.33 8.40 23.74
C ASP A 100 -0.73 8.17 22.36
N VAL A 101 -1.55 7.70 21.40
CA VAL A 101 -1.15 7.58 19.99
C VAL A 101 -0.82 8.95 19.41
N ALA A 102 -1.62 9.97 19.67
CA ALA A 102 -1.37 11.33 19.18
C ALA A 102 -0.08 11.94 19.78
N ARG A 103 0.21 11.71 21.07
CA ARG A 103 1.46 12.10 21.74
C ARG A 103 2.67 11.39 21.11
N ALA A 104 2.57 10.09 20.86
CA ALA A 104 3.63 9.32 20.19
C ALA A 104 3.89 9.81 18.76
N GLN A 105 2.84 10.16 18.01
CA GLN A 105 2.97 10.76 16.68
C GLN A 105 3.65 12.14 16.72
N LEU A 106 3.32 12.98 17.71
CA LEU A 106 4.01 14.25 17.92
C LEU A 106 5.49 14.03 18.25
N ALA A 107 5.81 13.12 19.19
CA ALA A 107 7.19 12.79 19.53
C ALA A 107 7.98 12.28 18.30
N GLY A 108 7.34 11.46 17.45
CA GLY A 108 7.93 11.02 16.18
C GLY A 108 8.18 12.16 15.19
N ALA A 109 7.25 13.12 15.10
CA ALA A 109 7.40 14.30 14.25
C ALA A 109 8.51 15.25 14.77
N GLU A 110 8.64 15.40 16.09
CA GLU A 110 9.71 16.18 16.72
C GLU A 110 11.08 15.50 16.55
N ALA A 111 11.15 14.17 16.68
CA ALA A 111 12.35 13.41 16.35
C ALA A 111 12.73 13.53 14.86
N ALA A 112 11.75 13.63 13.96
CA ALA A 112 12.00 13.86 12.54
C ALA A 112 12.68 15.21 12.26
N VAL A 113 12.53 16.22 13.14
CA VAL A 113 13.29 17.48 13.06
C VAL A 113 14.78 17.22 13.28
N VAL A 114 15.14 16.37 14.24
CA VAL A 114 16.53 15.95 14.48
C VAL A 114 17.09 15.26 13.24
N THR A 115 16.35 14.30 12.67
CA THR A 115 16.74 13.60 11.44
C THR A 115 16.89 14.54 10.24
N ALA A 116 15.96 15.48 10.06
CA ALA A 116 16.04 16.50 9.02
C ALA A 116 17.27 17.41 9.18
N GLY A 117 17.70 17.62 10.42
CA GLY A 117 18.89 18.34 10.80
C GLY A 117 20.21 17.60 10.60
N GLN A 118 20.20 16.29 10.32
CA GLN A 118 21.43 15.52 10.12
C GLN A 118 22.17 15.94 8.84
N ARG A 119 23.50 16.01 8.96
CA ARG A 119 24.40 16.15 7.81
C ARG A 119 24.60 14.76 7.19
N ALA A 120 24.83 14.71 5.89
CA ALA A 120 25.16 13.46 5.24
C ALA A 120 26.50 12.94 5.80
N ASN A 121 26.54 11.65 6.14
CA ASN A 121 27.75 11.04 6.66
C ASN A 121 28.77 10.87 5.54
N PRO A 122 30.07 11.10 5.83
CA PRO A 122 31.10 10.73 4.89
C PRO A 122 31.21 9.20 4.81
N ALA A 123 31.66 8.69 3.67
CA ALA A 123 31.91 7.27 3.47
C ALA A 123 33.41 7.00 3.28
N LEU A 124 33.91 5.94 3.92
CA LEU A 124 35.27 5.44 3.71
C LEU A 124 35.20 4.18 2.83
N GLY A 125 35.80 4.23 1.66
CA GLY A 125 35.97 3.10 0.77
C GLY A 125 37.41 2.57 0.85
N VAL A 126 37.58 1.34 1.32
CA VAL A 126 38.85 0.62 1.26
C VAL A 126 38.70 -0.50 0.23
N LYS A 127 39.52 -0.47 -0.81
CA LYS A 127 39.48 -1.41 -1.93
C LYS A 127 40.87 -2.04 -2.10
N PRO A 128 41.10 -3.23 -1.49
CA PRO A 128 42.22 -4.08 -1.86
C PRO A 128 41.88 -4.82 -3.15
N GLU A 129 42.78 -4.79 -4.11
CA GLU A 129 42.62 -5.42 -5.40
C GLU A 129 43.89 -6.24 -5.72
N TRP A 130 43.69 -7.45 -6.22
CA TRP A 130 44.77 -8.34 -6.64
C TRP A 130 44.77 -8.45 -8.15
N VAL A 131 45.91 -8.11 -8.77
CA VAL A 131 46.12 -8.20 -10.21
C VAL A 131 46.79 -9.53 -10.53
N SER A 132 46.03 -10.47 -11.11
CA SER A 132 46.48 -11.86 -11.36
C SER A 132 47.57 -12.00 -12.43
N ASN A 133 47.71 -11.01 -13.30
CA ASN A 133 48.68 -10.97 -14.40
C ASN A 133 49.71 -9.84 -14.22
N ALA A 134 50.09 -9.54 -12.97
CA ALA A 134 51.08 -8.50 -12.70
C ALA A 134 52.46 -8.86 -13.32
N PRO A 135 53.15 -7.91 -13.98
CA PRO A 135 54.51 -8.13 -14.47
C PRO A 135 55.49 -8.55 -13.36
N GLY A 136 56.51 -9.34 -13.71
CA GLY A 136 57.53 -9.75 -12.74
C GLY A 136 58.27 -8.55 -12.14
N GLY A 137 58.46 -8.54 -10.81
CA GLY A 137 59.18 -7.48 -10.09
C GLY A 137 58.32 -6.34 -9.53
N VAL A 138 57.01 -6.31 -9.80
CA VAL A 138 56.06 -5.38 -9.16
C VAL A 138 55.08 -6.11 -8.24
N THR A 139 54.64 -5.44 -7.18
CA THR A 139 53.68 -6.02 -6.25
C THR A 139 52.32 -6.21 -6.94
N PRO A 140 51.71 -7.40 -6.90
CA PRO A 140 50.40 -7.67 -7.54
C PRO A 140 49.22 -7.02 -6.80
N TRP A 141 49.47 -6.42 -5.63
CA TRP A 141 48.47 -5.73 -4.83
C TRP A 141 48.32 -4.27 -5.24
N VAL A 142 47.07 -3.84 -5.38
CA VAL A 142 46.64 -2.44 -5.40
C VAL A 142 45.80 -2.19 -4.16
N LEU A 143 46.15 -1.16 -3.38
CA LEU A 143 45.39 -0.77 -2.21
C LEU A 143 44.89 0.66 -2.40
N SER A 144 43.57 0.82 -2.54
CA SER A 144 42.93 2.14 -2.63
C SER A 144 42.15 2.45 -1.36
N VAL A 145 42.39 3.62 -0.78
CA VAL A 145 41.61 4.19 0.32
C VAL A 145 41.03 5.51 -0.18
N ALA A 146 39.72 5.61 -0.28
CA ALA A 146 39.01 6.80 -0.73
C ALA A 146 38.00 7.25 0.32
N PHE A 147 37.89 8.55 0.53
CA PHE A 147 36.92 9.14 1.44
C PHE A 147 35.95 10.00 0.63
N ASP A 148 34.65 9.73 0.72
CA ASP A 148 33.60 10.52 0.06
C ASP A 148 32.93 11.43 1.09
N VAL A 149 33.07 12.75 0.92
CA VAL A 149 32.44 13.75 1.77
C VAL A 149 31.31 14.45 1.02
N PRO A 150 30.04 14.10 1.29
CA PRO A 150 28.89 14.76 0.68
C PRO A 150 28.63 16.13 1.31
N LEU A 151 28.70 17.18 0.49
CA LEU A 151 28.35 18.55 0.82
C LEU A 151 27.00 18.91 0.21
N THR A 152 25.98 19.06 1.07
CA THR A 152 24.63 19.44 0.63
C THR A 152 24.58 20.91 0.23
N THR A 153 24.15 21.20 -1.00
CA THR A 153 24.07 22.57 -1.53
C THR A 153 22.65 23.16 -1.43
N ALA A 154 22.46 24.38 -1.93
CA ALA A 154 21.16 25.05 -2.11
C ALA A 154 20.28 25.14 -0.84
N GLY A 155 20.90 25.16 0.36
CA GLY A 155 20.17 25.26 1.63
C GLY A 155 19.21 24.10 1.91
N LYS A 156 19.34 22.95 1.20
CA LYS A 156 18.43 21.80 1.29
C LYS A 156 18.23 21.32 2.74
N ARG A 157 19.29 21.36 3.57
CA ARG A 157 19.22 21.02 5.00
C ARG A 157 18.27 21.94 5.77
N THR A 158 18.41 23.25 5.63
CA THR A 158 17.52 24.24 6.30
C THR A 158 16.08 24.08 5.86
N ILE A 159 15.84 23.80 4.58
CA ILE A 159 14.49 23.55 4.06
C ILE A 159 13.90 22.26 4.62
N ARG A 160 14.69 21.16 4.72
CA ARG A 160 14.26 19.91 5.38
C ARG A 160 13.88 20.15 6.85
N ILE A 161 14.68 20.91 7.59
CA ILE A 161 14.39 21.27 8.99
C ILE A 161 13.07 22.04 9.08
N ALA A 162 12.87 23.05 8.22
CA ALA A 162 11.64 23.84 8.19
C ALA A 162 10.40 23.00 7.82
N GLU A 163 10.54 22.01 6.94
CA GLU A 163 9.46 21.07 6.61
C GLU A 163 9.10 20.21 7.82
N ALA A 164 10.10 19.62 8.47
CA ALA A 164 9.90 18.80 9.66
C ALA A 164 9.26 19.60 10.81
N HIS A 165 9.65 20.86 11.01
CA HIS A 165 8.99 21.74 11.99
C HIS A 165 7.52 22.00 11.65
N ASN A 166 7.18 22.27 10.38
CA ASN A 166 5.77 22.45 10.01
C ASN A 166 4.97 21.16 10.25
N LEU A 167 5.56 19.99 10.03
CA LEU A 167 4.93 18.70 10.32
C LEU A 167 4.78 18.44 11.82
N SER A 168 5.74 18.88 12.67
CA SER A 168 5.57 18.81 14.13
C SER A 168 4.44 19.71 14.62
N GLU A 169 4.30 20.92 14.06
CA GLU A 169 3.15 21.79 14.38
C GLU A 169 1.81 21.15 13.98
N VAL A 170 1.74 20.48 12.82
CA VAL A 170 0.55 19.70 12.43
C VAL A 170 0.22 18.64 13.48
N ALA A 171 1.21 17.87 13.92
CA ALA A 171 1.01 16.83 14.93
C ALA A 171 0.55 17.43 16.27
N ARG A 172 1.09 18.58 16.68
CA ARG A 172 0.70 19.28 17.90
C ARG A 172 -0.74 19.78 17.85
N LEU A 173 -1.15 20.36 16.73
CA LEU A 173 -2.53 20.82 16.55
C LEU A 173 -3.53 19.66 16.49
N ARG A 174 -3.13 18.53 15.89
CA ARG A 174 -3.94 17.30 15.91
C ARG A 174 -4.09 16.70 17.30
N LEU A 175 -3.06 16.80 18.16
CA LEU A 175 -3.19 16.40 19.57
C LEU A 175 -4.29 17.21 20.27
N GLY A 176 -4.33 18.54 20.06
CA GLY A 176 -5.41 19.40 20.55
C GLY A 176 -6.78 19.04 19.97
N GLU A 177 -6.84 18.69 18.68
CA GLU A 177 -8.07 18.20 18.03
C GLU A 177 -8.58 16.90 18.68
N GLN A 178 -7.69 15.95 18.98
CA GLN A 178 -8.05 14.70 19.65
C GLN A 178 -8.56 14.96 21.08
N ALA A 179 -7.93 15.86 21.83
CA ALA A 179 -8.40 16.22 23.17
C ALA A 179 -9.83 16.79 23.13
N TRP A 180 -10.12 17.65 22.14
CA TRP A 180 -11.47 18.15 21.90
C TRP A 180 -12.47 17.03 21.56
N HIS A 181 -12.06 16.05 20.75
CA HIS A 181 -12.88 14.90 20.40
C HIS A 181 -13.19 14.00 21.60
N VAL A 182 -12.21 13.73 22.45
CA VAL A 182 -12.40 12.95 23.69
C VAL A 182 -13.44 13.62 24.58
N ARG A 183 -13.26 14.92 24.87
CA ARG A 183 -14.21 15.72 25.66
C ARG A 183 -15.63 15.72 25.06
N SER A 184 -15.73 15.92 23.74
CA SER A 184 -17.01 15.95 23.04
C SER A 184 -17.73 14.60 23.05
N ARG A 185 -16.97 13.51 22.86
CA ARG A 185 -17.46 12.12 22.90
C ARG A 185 -17.97 11.79 24.30
N LEU A 186 -17.18 12.09 25.33
CA LEU A 186 -17.55 11.89 26.73
C LEU A 186 -18.86 12.62 27.07
N ARG A 187 -18.98 13.91 26.71
CA ARG A 187 -20.21 14.68 26.96
C ARG A 187 -21.44 14.01 26.35
N ALA A 188 -21.34 13.57 25.09
CA ALA A 188 -22.44 12.88 24.41
C ALA A 188 -22.81 11.57 25.13
N ARG A 189 -21.82 10.77 25.56
CA ARG A 189 -22.07 9.51 26.28
C ARG A 189 -22.67 9.72 27.66
N LEU A 190 -22.26 10.77 28.38
CA LEU A 190 -22.85 11.11 29.67
C LEU A 190 -24.32 11.56 29.51
N VAL A 191 -24.66 12.28 28.42
CA VAL A 191 -26.05 12.59 28.10
C VAL A 191 -26.86 11.32 27.79
N ASP A 192 -26.30 10.38 27.01
CA ASP A 192 -26.95 9.10 26.72
C ASP A 192 -27.23 8.30 28.02
N LEU A 193 -26.26 8.27 28.94
CA LEU A 193 -26.39 7.60 30.25
C LEU A 193 -27.44 8.28 31.13
N TRP A 194 -27.45 9.61 31.18
CA TRP A 194 -28.44 10.37 31.91
C TRP A 194 -29.87 10.10 31.38
N GLN A 195 -30.04 10.09 30.05
CA GLN A 195 -31.34 9.78 29.42
C GLN A 195 -31.80 8.35 29.73
N ALA A 196 -30.90 7.36 29.63
CA ALA A 196 -31.21 5.98 29.95
C ALA A 196 -31.59 5.80 31.43
N GLY A 197 -30.87 6.44 32.35
CA GLY A 197 -31.20 6.43 33.78
C GLY A 197 -32.54 7.10 34.09
N ARG A 198 -32.86 8.21 33.40
CA ARG A 198 -34.17 8.87 33.50
C ARG A 198 -35.32 8.00 33.02
N ALA A 199 -35.13 7.25 31.93
CA ALA A 199 -36.11 6.33 31.38
C ALA A 199 -36.36 5.13 32.30
N GLU A 200 -35.29 4.51 32.82
CA GLU A 200 -35.40 3.42 33.80
C GLU A 200 -36.14 3.87 35.05
N ALA A 201 -35.79 5.03 35.63
CA ALA A 201 -36.45 5.56 36.82
C ALA A 201 -37.95 5.81 36.63
N LEU A 202 -38.37 6.18 35.41
CA LEU A 202 -39.79 6.34 35.08
C LEU A 202 -40.50 4.99 34.93
N LEU A 203 -39.87 4.02 34.28
CA LEU A 203 -40.42 2.67 34.09
C LEU A 203 -40.51 1.88 35.41
N LEU A 204 -39.57 2.11 36.34
CA LEU A 204 -39.66 1.57 37.70
C LEU A 204 -40.93 2.03 38.41
N ARG A 205 -41.23 3.33 38.36
CA ARG A 205 -42.47 3.88 38.92
C ARG A 205 -43.73 3.35 38.21
N GLN A 206 -43.66 3.16 36.89
CA GLN A 206 -44.77 2.57 36.14
C GLN A 206 -45.00 1.10 36.52
N ASP A 207 -43.94 0.33 36.75
CA ASP A 207 -44.03 -1.05 37.20
C ASP A 207 -44.67 -1.15 38.59
N GLU A 208 -44.24 -0.31 39.54
CA GLU A 208 -44.84 -0.24 40.89
C GLU A 208 -46.35 0.03 40.82
N VAL A 209 -46.79 0.99 39.99
CA VAL A 209 -48.22 1.29 39.78
C VAL A 209 -48.94 0.14 39.08
N ALA A 210 -48.31 -0.53 38.10
CA ALA A 210 -48.90 -1.68 37.41
C ALA A 210 -49.05 -2.90 38.34
N GLN A 211 -48.10 -3.12 39.25
CA GLN A 211 -48.16 -4.17 40.27
C GLN A 211 -49.31 -3.91 41.24
N GLU A 212 -49.45 -2.68 41.72
CA GLU A 212 -50.52 -2.31 42.65
C GLU A 212 -51.90 -2.44 41.99
N ARG A 213 -52.04 -1.97 40.74
CA ARG A 213 -53.26 -2.17 39.95
C ARG A 213 -53.63 -3.65 39.83
N MET A 214 -52.65 -4.53 39.63
CA MET A 214 -52.90 -5.97 39.56
C MET A 214 -53.34 -6.55 40.89
N ARG A 215 -52.76 -6.12 42.02
CA ARG A 215 -53.20 -6.56 43.36
C ARG A 215 -54.68 -6.23 43.59
N LEU A 216 -55.10 -5.02 43.26
CA LEU A 216 -56.50 -4.59 43.39
C LEU A 216 -57.42 -5.36 42.43
N LEU A 217 -56.97 -5.63 41.20
CA LEU A 217 -57.76 -6.35 40.20
C LEU A 217 -57.93 -7.84 40.56
N ASP A 218 -56.88 -8.49 41.07
CA ASP A 218 -56.94 -9.87 41.56
C ASP A 218 -57.88 -9.98 42.78
N ALA A 219 -57.88 -8.98 43.69
CA ALA A 219 -58.80 -8.94 44.83
C ALA A 219 -60.28 -8.78 44.40
N ARG A 220 -60.56 -7.89 43.45
CA ARG A 220 -61.92 -7.73 42.88
C ARG A 220 -62.39 -8.99 42.16
N PHE A 221 -61.49 -9.70 41.49
CA PHE A 221 -61.81 -10.97 40.84
C PHE A 221 -62.13 -12.06 41.85
N ALA A 222 -61.39 -12.15 42.96
CA ALA A 222 -61.69 -13.06 44.05
C ALA A 222 -63.08 -12.82 44.67
N ASN A 223 -63.53 -11.55 44.69
CA ASN A 223 -64.88 -11.16 45.15
C ASN A 223 -65.97 -11.28 44.06
N GLY A 224 -65.63 -11.71 42.84
CA GLY A 224 -66.57 -11.83 41.73
C GLY A 224 -67.04 -10.50 41.11
N GLU A 225 -66.38 -9.38 41.43
CA GLU A 225 -66.75 -8.03 40.98
C GLU A 225 -66.24 -7.67 39.57
N VAL A 226 -65.42 -8.53 38.96
CA VAL A 226 -64.79 -8.27 37.67
C VAL A 226 -64.68 -9.53 36.82
N ALA A 227 -64.76 -9.37 35.49
CA ALA A 227 -64.62 -10.47 34.55
C ALA A 227 -63.18 -10.98 34.45
N ARG A 228 -63.01 -12.29 34.24
CA ARG A 228 -61.70 -12.94 34.02
C ARG A 228 -60.89 -12.29 32.89
N LEU A 229 -61.55 -11.80 31.85
CA LEU A 229 -60.89 -11.12 30.72
C LEU A 229 -60.13 -9.87 31.16
N GLU A 230 -60.66 -9.08 32.09
CA GLU A 230 -59.98 -7.88 32.58
C GLU A 230 -58.70 -8.23 33.35
N VAL A 231 -58.73 -9.30 34.15
CA VAL A 231 -57.53 -9.82 34.83
C VAL A 231 -56.46 -10.23 33.82
N ILE A 232 -56.84 -10.93 32.74
CA ILE A 232 -55.91 -11.35 31.68
C ILE A 232 -55.29 -10.14 30.97
N LEU A 233 -56.11 -9.14 30.63
CA LEU A 233 -55.63 -7.90 30.00
C LEU A 233 -54.71 -7.11 30.95
N GLY A 234 -55.05 -7.02 32.24
CA GLY A 234 -54.23 -6.41 33.26
C GLY A 234 -52.86 -7.08 33.39
N ARG A 235 -52.83 -8.43 33.41
CA ARG A 235 -51.59 -9.21 33.43
C ARG A 235 -50.73 -8.91 32.19
N ARG A 236 -51.31 -8.90 31.00
CA ARG A 236 -50.59 -8.54 29.76
C ARG A 236 -49.93 -7.17 29.84
N GLU A 237 -50.65 -6.16 30.33
CA GLU A 237 -50.09 -4.82 30.46
C GLU A 237 -48.96 -4.75 31.50
N ARG A 238 -49.06 -5.47 32.63
CA ARG A 238 -47.96 -5.57 33.60
C ARG A 238 -46.73 -6.24 32.98
N GLU A 239 -46.91 -7.36 32.29
CA GLU A 239 -45.80 -8.05 31.61
C GLU A 239 -45.12 -7.14 30.57
N ARG A 240 -45.90 -6.32 29.85
CA ARG A 240 -45.36 -5.34 28.91
C ARG A 240 -44.48 -4.28 29.60
N VAL A 241 -44.90 -3.78 30.77
CA VAL A 241 -44.12 -2.82 31.56
C VAL A 241 -42.86 -3.47 32.13
N ALA A 242 -42.96 -4.70 32.64
CA ALA A 242 -41.82 -5.46 33.13
C ALA A 242 -40.76 -5.70 32.04
N LEU A 243 -41.19 -6.06 30.83
CA LEU A 243 -40.30 -6.19 29.67
C LEU A 243 -39.63 -4.86 29.31
N ALA A 244 -40.38 -3.77 29.26
CA ALA A 244 -39.84 -2.44 28.97
C ALA A 244 -38.83 -1.99 30.03
N LEU A 245 -39.07 -2.29 31.31
CA LEU A 245 -38.12 -2.04 32.39
C LEU A 245 -36.84 -2.87 32.24
N GLY A 246 -36.96 -4.15 31.87
CA GLY A 246 -35.80 -5.00 31.54
C GLY A 246 -34.95 -4.39 30.42
N GLN A 247 -35.58 -3.95 29.33
CA GLN A 247 -34.90 -3.28 28.22
C GLN A 247 -34.24 -1.96 28.65
N ALA A 248 -34.89 -1.16 29.51
CA ALA A 248 -34.32 0.09 30.00
C ALA A 248 -33.09 -0.13 30.89
N ARG A 249 -33.10 -1.19 31.72
CA ARG A 249 -31.94 -1.61 32.53
C ARG A 249 -30.76 -1.99 31.65
N GLU A 250 -30.99 -2.79 30.61
CA GLU A 250 -29.96 -3.15 29.62
C GLU A 250 -29.41 -1.91 28.91
N GLN A 251 -30.27 -0.99 28.49
CA GLN A 251 -29.86 0.25 27.84
C GLN A 251 -29.00 1.14 28.73
N ARG A 252 -29.33 1.26 30.03
CA ARG A 252 -28.52 1.99 31.01
C ARG A 252 -27.18 1.31 31.24
N ALA A 253 -27.15 -0.01 31.42
CA ALA A 253 -25.91 -0.77 31.57
C ALA A 253 -25.01 -0.59 30.34
N ALA A 254 -25.57 -0.68 29.12
CA ALA A 254 -24.84 -0.44 27.89
C ALA A 254 -24.36 1.03 27.78
N ALA A 255 -25.14 2.01 28.25
CA ALA A 255 -24.72 3.41 28.28
C ALA A 255 -23.55 3.64 29.25
N LEU A 256 -23.57 2.99 30.42
CA LEU A 256 -22.49 3.04 31.39
C LEU A 256 -21.18 2.49 30.81
N VAL A 257 -21.24 1.34 30.14
CA VAL A 257 -20.08 0.76 29.43
C VAL A 257 -19.52 1.74 28.39
N ARG A 258 -20.39 2.43 27.62
CA ARG A 258 -19.96 3.45 26.65
C ARG A 258 -19.30 4.67 27.30
N VAL A 259 -19.70 5.04 28.52
CA VAL A 259 -19.02 6.11 29.28
C VAL A 259 -17.66 5.63 29.77
N ALA A 260 -17.59 4.43 30.34
CA ALA A 260 -16.33 3.83 30.79
C ALA A 260 -15.30 3.73 29.64
N ASP A 261 -15.74 3.29 28.45
CA ASP A 261 -14.95 3.29 27.22
C ASP A 261 -14.48 4.69 26.81
N ALA A 262 -15.36 5.70 26.88
CA ALA A 262 -15.01 7.08 26.55
C ALA A 262 -13.97 7.70 27.51
N ILE A 263 -13.94 7.24 28.76
CA ILE A 263 -12.92 7.63 29.76
C ILE A 263 -11.65 6.80 29.58
N GLY A 264 -11.77 5.53 29.17
CA GLY A 264 -10.65 4.59 29.06
C GLY A 264 -10.42 3.77 30.33
N VAL A 265 -11.49 3.50 31.09
CA VAL A 265 -11.50 2.63 32.28
C VAL A 265 -12.45 1.44 32.08
N SER A 266 -12.33 0.39 32.88
CA SER A 266 -13.25 -0.74 32.80
C SER A 266 -14.63 -0.40 33.39
N ALA A 267 -15.69 -1.05 32.88
CA ALA A 267 -17.05 -0.79 33.34
C ALA A 267 -17.26 -1.01 34.86
N PRO A 268 -16.67 -2.04 35.50
CA PRO A 268 -16.75 -2.20 36.96
C PRO A 268 -16.11 -1.04 37.73
N ALA A 269 -15.05 -0.44 37.21
CA ALA A 269 -14.38 0.69 37.86
C ALA A 269 -15.24 1.97 37.88
N LEU A 270 -16.21 2.10 36.98
CA LEU A 270 -17.15 3.23 36.93
C LEU A 270 -18.48 2.93 37.63
N ALA A 271 -18.89 1.66 37.72
CA ALA A 271 -20.23 1.28 38.20
C ALA A 271 -20.53 1.67 39.65
N GLY A 272 -19.50 1.79 40.50
CA GLY A 272 -19.63 2.20 41.90
C GLY A 272 -19.51 3.71 42.14
N GLU A 273 -19.19 4.49 41.12
CA GLU A 273 -18.89 5.92 41.26
C GLU A 273 -20.14 6.76 40.98
N ALA A 274 -20.39 7.77 41.83
CA ALA A 274 -21.47 8.71 41.58
C ALA A 274 -21.03 9.76 40.56
N ILE A 275 -21.90 10.04 39.59
CA ILE A 275 -21.66 11.03 38.53
C ILE A 275 -22.61 12.20 38.72
N ASP A 276 -22.05 13.42 38.77
CA ASP A 276 -22.84 14.64 38.72
C ASP A 276 -23.22 15.01 37.28
N PHE A 277 -24.52 15.09 37.02
CA PHE A 277 -25.08 15.48 35.72
C PHE A 277 -25.46 16.97 35.65
N GLY A 278 -24.99 17.82 36.57
CA GLY A 278 -25.24 19.27 36.58
C GLY A 278 -24.92 19.99 35.26
N PHE A 279 -24.04 19.43 34.42
CA PHE A 279 -23.72 19.96 33.09
C PHE A 279 -24.84 19.81 32.04
N THR A 280 -25.90 19.04 32.35
CA THR A 280 -27.08 18.83 31.49
C THR A 280 -28.13 19.95 31.59
N GLY A 281 -27.83 21.02 32.34
CA GLY A 281 -28.67 22.21 32.47
C GLY A 281 -28.94 22.95 31.15
N ARG A 282 -29.70 24.06 31.25
CA ARG A 282 -30.13 24.88 30.10
C ARG A 282 -28.94 25.23 29.21
N LEU A 283 -29.00 24.82 27.95
CA LEU A 283 -28.06 25.28 26.92
C LEU A 283 -28.22 26.80 26.77
N PRO A 284 -27.11 27.56 26.69
CA PRO A 284 -27.18 28.99 26.46
C PRO A 284 -27.97 29.28 25.18
N ALA A 285 -28.81 30.33 25.23
CA ALA A 285 -29.65 30.70 24.10
C ALA A 285 -28.77 31.22 22.94
N GLU A 286 -29.24 31.09 21.69
CA GLU A 286 -28.48 31.56 20.53
C GLU A 286 -28.22 33.08 20.58
N GLU A 287 -29.12 33.84 21.23
CA GLU A 287 -28.95 35.27 21.46
C GLU A 287 -27.80 35.60 22.44
N GLU A 288 -27.48 34.70 23.38
CA GLU A 288 -26.42 34.88 24.37
C GLU A 288 -25.01 34.66 23.77
N LEU A 289 -24.93 34.08 22.56
CA LEU A 289 -23.68 33.64 21.92
C LEU A 289 -23.09 34.63 20.91
N GLY A 290 -23.50 35.91 20.90
CA GLY A 290 -22.82 36.98 20.13
C GLY A 290 -22.38 36.56 18.72
N THR A 291 -23.35 36.19 17.87
CA THR A 291 -23.15 35.25 16.74
C THR A 291 -22.08 35.58 15.69
N ARG A 292 -21.57 36.82 15.57
CA ARG A 292 -20.52 37.17 14.58
C ARG A 292 -19.11 37.06 15.15
N ASP A 293 -18.86 37.59 16.34
CA ASP A 293 -17.52 37.63 16.93
C ASP A 293 -17.10 36.24 17.41
N VAL A 294 -18.03 35.49 18.03
CA VAL A 294 -17.80 34.11 18.44
C VAL A 294 -17.55 33.19 17.24
N ARG A 295 -18.16 33.45 16.07
CA ARG A 295 -17.87 32.68 14.85
C ARG A 295 -16.49 32.99 14.28
N ALA A 296 -16.08 34.24 14.29
CA ALA A 296 -14.75 34.63 13.83
C ALA A 296 -13.68 34.00 14.74
N GLU A 297 -13.85 34.13 16.06
CA GLU A 297 -12.97 33.54 17.05
C GLU A 297 -12.93 32.00 16.97
N ALA A 298 -14.09 31.36 16.81
CA ALA A 298 -14.17 29.90 16.63
C ALA A 298 -13.52 29.40 15.34
N LEU A 299 -13.44 30.21 14.27
CA LEU A 299 -12.72 29.84 13.06
C LEU A 299 -11.20 30.00 13.20
N LEU A 300 -10.75 30.97 14.01
CA LEU A 300 -9.33 31.26 14.23
C LEU A 300 -8.69 30.31 15.24
N ASN A 301 -9.44 29.88 16.26
CA ASN A 301 -8.92 29.05 17.34
C ASN A 301 -9.16 27.54 17.16
N ARG A 302 -9.75 27.13 16.03
CA ARG A 302 -10.09 25.72 15.80
C ARG A 302 -8.86 24.86 15.48
N PRO A 303 -8.57 23.81 16.24
CA PRO A 303 -7.39 22.97 16.00
C PRO A 303 -7.37 22.31 14.61
N ASP A 304 -8.52 21.88 14.07
CA ASP A 304 -8.61 21.26 12.75
C ASP A 304 -8.30 22.24 11.58
N ILE A 305 -8.73 23.50 11.69
CA ILE A 305 -8.45 24.55 10.71
C ILE A 305 -6.98 24.98 10.81
N LEU A 306 -6.47 25.16 12.03
CA LEU A 306 -5.06 25.47 12.27
C LEU A 306 -4.17 24.33 11.75
N ALA A 307 -4.53 23.06 11.99
CA ALA A 307 -3.80 21.91 11.47
C ALA A 307 -3.81 21.91 9.93
N ALA A 308 -4.95 22.19 9.30
CA ALA A 308 -5.03 22.31 7.84
C ALA A 308 -4.18 23.47 7.27
N LEU A 309 -3.99 24.55 8.04
CA LEU A 309 -3.08 25.64 7.69
C LEU A 309 -1.61 25.21 7.81
N ALA A 310 -1.24 24.55 8.91
CA ALA A 310 0.10 24.01 9.11
C ALA A 310 0.46 22.94 8.06
N GLU A 311 -0.51 22.10 7.65
CA GLU A 311 -0.32 21.13 6.56
C GLU A 311 -0.05 21.81 5.22
N TYR A 312 -0.69 22.94 4.96
CA TYR A 312 -0.40 23.74 3.78
C TYR A 312 1.01 24.32 3.84
N ALA A 313 1.42 24.87 4.99
CA ALA A 313 2.79 25.36 5.20
C ALA A 313 3.84 24.26 5.00
N ALA A 314 3.59 23.04 5.51
CA ALA A 314 4.45 21.88 5.28
C ALA A 314 4.55 21.56 3.77
N SER A 315 3.43 21.58 3.04
CA SER A 315 3.42 21.31 1.59
C SER A 315 4.11 22.39 0.76
N GLU A 316 4.09 23.65 1.20
CA GLU A 316 4.87 24.74 0.58
C GLU A 316 6.37 24.52 0.79
N THR A 317 6.81 24.14 1.99
CA THR A 317 8.22 23.84 2.26
C THR A 317 8.69 22.59 1.52
N ALA A 318 7.85 21.56 1.41
CA ALA A 318 8.13 20.36 0.62
C ALA A 318 8.36 20.71 -0.87
N LEU A 319 7.55 21.60 -1.43
CA LEU A 319 7.77 22.09 -2.80
C LEU A 319 9.10 22.85 -2.92
N ARG A 320 9.44 23.71 -1.95
CA ARG A 320 10.74 24.40 -1.93
C ARG A 320 11.91 23.41 -1.87
N LEU A 321 11.76 22.29 -1.16
CA LEU A 321 12.76 21.24 -1.09
C LEU A 321 12.96 20.57 -2.46
N GLU A 322 11.88 20.21 -3.14
CA GLU A 322 11.96 19.61 -4.49
C GLU A 322 12.56 20.57 -5.52
N VAL A 323 12.27 21.87 -5.42
CA VAL A 323 12.91 22.90 -6.25
C VAL A 323 14.41 23.00 -5.91
N ALA A 324 14.80 22.93 -4.64
CA ALA A 324 16.21 22.95 -4.23
C ALA A 324 16.98 21.69 -4.69
N ARG A 325 16.31 20.55 -4.88
CA ARG A 325 16.90 19.31 -5.43
C ARG A 325 17.31 19.40 -6.90
N GLN A 326 16.92 20.45 -7.62
CA GLN A 326 17.45 20.73 -8.96
C GLN A 326 18.95 21.06 -8.95
N TYR A 327 19.46 21.53 -7.82
CA TYR A 327 20.88 21.85 -7.66
C TYR A 327 21.65 20.60 -7.20
N PRO A 328 22.77 20.23 -7.85
CA PRO A 328 23.54 19.05 -7.48
C PRO A 328 24.22 19.21 -6.11
N ASP A 329 24.35 18.12 -5.38
CA ASP A 329 25.25 18.07 -4.21
C ASP A 329 26.70 17.87 -4.67
N ILE A 330 27.65 18.33 -3.86
CA ILE A 330 29.08 18.28 -4.16
C ILE A 330 29.70 17.16 -3.33
N HIS A 331 30.37 16.21 -3.98
CA HIS A 331 31.12 15.15 -3.34
C HIS A 331 32.61 15.47 -3.43
N LEU A 332 33.27 15.57 -2.28
CA LEU A 332 34.73 15.71 -2.21
C LEU A 332 35.34 14.35 -1.91
N GLY A 333 36.21 13.89 -2.82
CA GLY A 333 36.78 12.56 -2.83
C GLY A 333 38.30 12.55 -2.70
N PRO A 334 38.91 12.92 -1.56
CA PRO A 334 40.33 12.64 -1.36
C PRO A 334 40.56 11.13 -1.32
N GLY A 335 41.54 10.67 -2.08
CA GLY A 335 41.89 9.27 -2.20
C GLY A 335 43.40 9.05 -2.24
N TYR A 336 43.81 7.91 -1.73
CA TYR A 336 45.16 7.40 -1.78
C TYR A 336 45.15 6.01 -2.40
N THR A 337 45.95 5.80 -3.42
CA THR A 337 46.11 4.52 -4.10
C THR A 337 47.58 4.14 -4.10
N PHE A 338 47.88 2.99 -3.51
CA PHE A 338 49.14 2.31 -3.68
C PHE A 338 49.00 1.32 -4.83
N ASP A 339 49.70 1.55 -5.94
CA ASP A 339 49.69 0.68 -7.11
C ASP A 339 51.13 0.32 -7.47
N LYS A 340 51.48 -0.97 -7.37
CA LYS A 340 52.77 -1.53 -7.85
C LYS A 340 54.00 -0.76 -7.35
N GLY A 341 54.02 -0.38 -6.07
CA GLY A 341 55.15 0.38 -5.48
C GLY A 341 55.07 1.90 -5.65
N SER A 342 54.08 2.41 -6.38
CA SER A 342 53.85 3.85 -6.56
C SER A 342 52.79 4.36 -5.58
N ASN A 343 53.07 5.51 -4.96
CA ASN A 343 52.15 6.22 -4.07
C ASN A 343 51.41 7.29 -4.86
N GLN A 344 50.11 7.10 -5.08
CA GLN A 344 49.27 8.05 -5.81
C GLN A 344 48.28 8.69 -4.85
N TRP A 345 48.20 10.02 -4.88
CA TRP A 345 47.15 10.76 -4.19
C TRP A 345 46.25 11.43 -5.24
N ALA A 346 44.95 11.43 -4.97
CA ALA A 346 43.94 12.03 -5.83
C ALA A 346 42.99 12.88 -5.00
N LEU A 347 42.57 14.02 -5.56
CA LEU A 347 41.48 14.82 -5.01
C LEU A 347 40.39 14.91 -6.07
N GLY A 348 39.33 14.12 -5.89
CA GLY A 348 38.16 14.16 -6.74
C GLY A 348 37.16 15.21 -6.30
N VAL A 349 36.51 15.87 -7.26
CA VAL A 349 35.26 16.60 -7.04
C VAL A 349 34.23 16.00 -7.97
N ALA A 350 33.16 15.44 -7.42
CA ALA A 350 32.07 14.85 -8.19
C ALA A 350 30.77 15.61 -7.96
N LEU A 351 30.03 15.87 -9.04
CA LEU A 351 28.69 16.44 -9.01
C LEU A 351 27.79 15.64 -9.95
N VAL A 352 26.59 15.30 -9.50
CA VAL A 352 25.58 14.66 -10.35
C VAL A 352 24.71 15.73 -10.99
N LEU A 353 25.01 16.12 -12.23
CA LEU A 353 24.27 17.15 -12.96
C LEU A 353 22.94 16.60 -13.49
N PRO A 354 21.77 17.16 -13.10
CA PRO A 354 20.48 16.67 -13.55
C PRO A 354 20.14 17.22 -14.96
N VAL A 355 20.85 16.74 -15.98
CA VAL A 355 20.74 17.23 -17.38
C VAL A 355 19.41 16.82 -18.02
N MET A 356 19.00 15.57 -17.85
CA MET A 356 17.83 15.00 -18.56
C MET A 356 16.50 15.28 -17.84
N ASN A 357 16.46 15.25 -16.50
CA ASN A 357 15.20 15.25 -15.75
C ASN A 357 14.97 16.48 -14.86
N ARG A 358 16.00 17.29 -14.53
CA ARG A 358 15.92 18.56 -13.75
C ARG A 358 14.92 18.53 -12.56
N ASN A 359 14.75 17.37 -11.94
CA ASN A 359 13.71 17.08 -10.94
C ASN A 359 12.26 17.50 -11.31
N GLN A 360 11.91 17.59 -12.60
CA GLN A 360 10.61 18.14 -13.04
C GLN A 360 9.41 17.33 -12.55
N GLY A 361 9.51 15.99 -12.53
CA GLY A 361 8.44 15.10 -12.06
C GLY A 361 8.08 15.34 -10.60
N PRO A 362 9.02 15.18 -9.65
CA PRO A 362 8.75 15.41 -8.22
C PRO A 362 8.29 16.84 -7.90
N ILE A 363 8.76 17.85 -8.64
CA ILE A 363 8.25 19.22 -8.49
C ILE A 363 6.78 19.32 -8.89
N ALA A 364 6.40 18.73 -10.04
CA ALA A 364 5.00 18.74 -10.49
C ALA A 364 4.08 18.03 -9.47
N GLU A 365 4.55 16.94 -8.87
CA GLU A 365 3.85 16.25 -7.78
C GLU A 365 3.71 17.13 -6.54
N ALA A 366 4.79 17.74 -6.07
CA ALA A 366 4.76 18.61 -4.91
C ALA A 366 3.83 19.82 -5.10
N GLU A 367 3.83 20.42 -6.29
CA GLU A 367 2.87 21.47 -6.64
C GLU A 367 1.42 20.99 -6.59
N ALA A 368 1.15 19.79 -7.11
CA ALA A 368 -0.19 19.20 -7.08
C ALA A 368 -0.63 18.91 -5.63
N ARG A 369 0.27 18.39 -4.78
CA ARG A 369 0.03 18.16 -3.35
C ARG A 369 -0.31 19.47 -2.64
N ARG A 370 0.46 20.53 -2.85
CA ARG A 370 0.21 21.88 -2.32
C ARG A 370 -1.13 22.46 -2.77
N ARG A 371 -1.47 22.34 -4.07
CA ARG A 371 -2.79 22.75 -4.61
C ARG A 371 -3.93 21.98 -3.95
N CYS A 372 -3.75 20.67 -3.71
CA CYS A 372 -4.73 19.84 -3.01
C CYS A 372 -4.93 20.29 -1.55
N ARG A 373 -3.84 20.54 -0.80
CA ARG A 373 -3.91 21.06 0.59
C ARG A 373 -4.60 22.41 0.67
N ALA A 374 -4.31 23.32 -0.26
CA ALA A 374 -4.99 24.62 -0.36
C ALA A 374 -6.51 24.46 -0.56
N ARG A 375 -6.94 23.54 -1.44
CA ARG A 375 -8.36 23.25 -1.69
C ARG A 375 -9.02 22.63 -0.46
N ARG A 376 -8.38 21.68 0.22
CA ARG A 376 -8.88 21.07 1.47
C ARG A 376 -9.11 22.12 2.56
N ARG A 377 -8.15 23.03 2.76
CA ARG A 377 -8.31 24.16 3.71
C ARG A 377 -9.51 25.02 3.36
N ARG A 378 -9.65 25.46 2.09
CA ARG A 378 -10.81 26.26 1.64
C ARG A 378 -12.13 25.52 1.88
N GLN A 379 -12.17 24.22 1.66
CA GLN A 379 -13.35 23.39 1.90
C GLN A 379 -13.67 23.26 3.39
N ALA A 380 -12.66 23.08 4.25
CA ALA A 380 -12.84 23.02 5.70
C ALA A 380 -13.46 24.31 6.24
N VAL A 381 -12.93 25.48 5.85
CA VAL A 381 -13.47 26.79 6.25
C VAL A 381 -14.90 26.99 5.75
N ARG A 382 -15.20 26.68 4.47
CA ARG A 382 -16.56 26.81 3.91
C ARG A 382 -17.57 25.93 4.64
N ARG A 383 -17.26 24.65 4.87
CA ARG A 383 -18.16 23.73 5.59
C ARG A 383 -18.51 24.20 7.01
N ARG A 384 -17.64 24.97 7.66
CA ARG A 384 -17.88 25.51 9.01
C ARG A 384 -18.56 26.87 8.99
N ARG A 385 -18.34 27.68 7.96
CA ARG A 385 -19.08 28.92 7.73
C ARG A 385 -20.54 28.67 7.36
N ASP A 386 -20.79 27.67 6.51
CA ASP A 386 -22.12 27.41 5.93
C ASP A 386 -22.99 26.48 6.79
N ARG A 387 -22.43 25.84 7.82
CA ARG A 387 -23.24 25.25 8.89
C ARG A 387 -23.60 26.39 9.84
N PRO A 388 -24.88 26.76 9.97
CA PRO A 388 -25.30 27.50 11.15
C PRO A 388 -24.82 26.71 12.37
N PHE A 389 -24.42 27.42 13.42
CA PHE A 389 -24.29 26.83 14.74
C PHE A 389 -25.69 26.35 15.14
N GLU A 390 -26.13 25.20 14.64
CA GLU A 390 -27.40 24.59 15.05
C GLU A 390 -27.13 23.86 16.37
N PRO A 391 -27.60 24.36 17.52
CA PRO A 391 -27.72 23.52 18.69
C PRO A 391 -28.62 22.33 18.31
N GLY A 392 -28.18 21.11 18.63
CA GLY A 392 -28.74 19.86 18.12
C GLY A 392 -30.18 19.57 18.55
N GLY A 393 -31.16 20.32 18.03
CA GLY A 393 -32.57 20.23 18.41
C GLY A 393 -33.58 20.18 17.26
N ARG A 394 -33.18 20.32 15.98
CA ARG A 394 -34.12 20.26 14.86
C ARG A 394 -33.79 19.17 13.84
N ARG A 395 -34.06 17.91 14.20
CA ARG A 395 -34.29 16.86 13.19
C ARG A 395 -35.74 16.93 12.72
N GLY A 396 -36.02 17.89 11.85
CA GLY A 396 -37.31 18.01 11.15
C GLY A 396 -37.09 18.38 9.69
N ARG A 397 -37.19 17.38 8.80
CA ARG A 397 -37.29 17.51 7.33
C ARG A 397 -36.12 18.19 6.60
N ALA A 398 -35.01 17.45 6.41
CA ALA A 398 -34.06 17.79 5.35
C ALA A 398 -34.48 17.10 4.03
N ARG A 399 -34.94 17.89 3.06
CA ARG A 399 -35.13 17.48 1.67
C ARG A 399 -33.78 17.03 1.09
N ARG A 400 -33.81 15.90 0.39
CA ARG A 400 -32.65 15.28 -0.27
C ARG A 400 -32.05 16.21 -1.32
N ARG A 401 -30.78 16.57 -1.16
CA ARG A 401 -29.87 16.87 -2.28
C ARG A 401 -28.53 16.24 -1.99
N CYS A 402 -28.22 15.16 -2.71
CA CYS A 402 -26.94 14.47 -2.63
C CYS A 402 -25.83 15.37 -3.20
N PRO A 403 -24.69 15.56 -2.50
CA PRO A 403 -23.45 15.96 -3.15
C PRO A 403 -22.72 14.71 -3.67
N ARG A 404 -22.39 14.71 -4.97
CA ARG A 404 -21.46 13.74 -5.57
C ARG A 404 -20.06 13.87 -4.94
N PRO A 405 -19.37 12.76 -4.62
CA PRO A 405 -17.97 12.81 -4.21
C PRO A 405 -17.08 12.94 -5.45
N LEU A 406 -16.41 14.09 -5.62
CA LEU A 406 -15.26 14.22 -6.53
C LEU A 406 -14.01 13.83 -5.74
N GLY A 407 -13.59 12.57 -5.93
CA GLY A 407 -12.28 12.09 -5.51
C GLY A 407 -11.19 12.70 -6.40
N CYS A 408 -10.20 13.34 -5.77
CA CYS A 408 -8.92 13.62 -6.42
C CYS A 408 -8.04 12.38 -6.26
N ALA A 409 -7.80 11.63 -7.33
CA ALA A 409 -6.75 10.63 -7.43
C ALA A 409 -6.17 10.62 -8.84
N GLY A 410 -4.83 10.58 -8.91
CA GLY A 410 -4.03 9.91 -9.94
C GLY A 410 -4.12 10.43 -11.38
N GLY A 411 -3.08 11.16 -11.81
CA GLY A 411 -2.82 11.41 -13.23
C GLY A 411 -2.20 10.19 -13.91
N GLY A 412 -2.68 9.91 -15.13
CA GLY A 412 -2.04 9.09 -16.14
C GLY A 412 -2.45 9.61 -17.52
N ALA A 413 -1.50 10.22 -18.24
CA ALA A 413 -1.58 10.54 -19.67
C ALA A 413 -1.34 9.23 -20.47
N ALA A 414 -1.68 9.03 -21.75
CA ALA A 414 -1.91 9.90 -22.90
C ALA A 414 -2.61 9.14 -24.05
N GLY A 415 -3.06 9.90 -25.07
CA GLY A 415 -3.42 9.44 -26.43
C GLY A 415 -4.92 9.60 -26.74
N GLY A 416 -5.40 10.36 -27.71
CA GLY A 416 -4.81 11.06 -28.86
C GLY A 416 -5.80 10.95 -30.03
N GLY A 417 -6.36 12.04 -30.54
CA GLY A 417 -7.27 12.02 -31.70
C GLY A 417 -8.14 13.28 -31.84
N PRO A 418 -8.13 14.02 -32.97
CA PRO A 418 -8.60 15.40 -33.04
C PRO A 418 -9.96 15.57 -33.75
N GLY A 419 -10.60 16.73 -33.55
CA GLY A 419 -11.61 17.21 -34.50
C GLY A 419 -12.56 18.30 -34.01
N ARG A 420 -12.27 19.55 -34.40
CA ARG A 420 -13.17 20.63 -34.89
C ARG A 420 -14.49 20.92 -34.12
N GLY A 421 -14.86 22.15 -33.78
CA GLY A 421 -14.32 23.48 -34.05
C GLY A 421 -15.36 24.54 -33.65
N ARG A 422 -14.99 25.82 -33.88
CA ARG A 422 -15.84 27.04 -33.86
C ARG A 422 -16.41 27.39 -32.47
N GLY A 423 -16.25 28.58 -31.90
CA GLY A 423 -15.92 29.88 -32.44
C GLY A 423 -16.84 30.88 -31.72
N ALA A 424 -16.29 31.88 -31.05
CA ALA A 424 -16.95 33.17 -30.83
C ALA A 424 -15.99 34.07 -30.04
N ALA A 425 -15.50 35.08 -30.74
CA ALA A 425 -14.77 36.21 -30.21
C ALA A 425 -15.73 37.12 -29.43
N ALA A 426 -15.22 37.76 -28.37
CA ALA A 426 -15.66 39.09 -27.99
C ALA A 426 -14.49 39.81 -27.33
N ALA A 427 -14.01 40.83 -28.04
CA ALA A 427 -12.99 41.77 -27.62
C ALA A 427 -13.52 42.66 -26.48
N GLY A 428 -12.59 43.17 -25.67
CA GLY A 428 -12.87 44.16 -24.63
C GLY A 428 -11.57 44.69 -24.06
N ALA A 429 -10.91 45.55 -24.83
CA ALA A 429 -9.72 46.28 -24.45
C ALA A 429 -10.00 47.25 -23.29
N GLY A 430 -9.03 47.39 -22.38
CA GLY A 430 -9.01 48.37 -21.31
C GLY A 430 -7.61 48.44 -20.70
N GLN A 431 -6.75 49.22 -21.35
CA GLN A 431 -5.39 49.57 -20.91
C GLN A 431 -5.42 50.91 -20.14
N PRO A 432 -4.31 51.36 -19.51
CA PRO A 432 -4.27 51.61 -18.08
C PRO A 432 -4.08 53.09 -17.71
N ALA A 433 -4.32 53.44 -16.43
CA ALA A 433 -3.98 54.75 -15.89
C ALA A 433 -2.77 54.64 -14.94
N ALA A 434 -1.74 55.41 -15.27
CA ALA A 434 -0.48 55.55 -14.56
C ALA A 434 -0.60 56.51 -13.36
N GLY A 435 0.08 56.19 -12.27
CA GLY A 435 0.36 57.10 -11.15
C GLY A 435 1.86 57.19 -10.92
N ARG A 436 2.45 58.35 -11.26
CA ARG A 436 3.86 58.71 -11.07
C ARG A 436 4.15 59.03 -9.62
N GLY A 437 5.31 58.59 -9.13
CA GLY A 437 5.96 59.11 -7.93
C GLY A 437 7.47 58.93 -8.04
N ARG A 438 8.19 60.01 -8.37
CA ARG A 438 9.66 60.07 -8.45
C ARG A 438 10.22 60.54 -7.11
N HIS A 439 11.27 59.90 -6.61
CA HIS A 439 12.34 60.58 -5.88
C HIS A 439 13.70 59.97 -6.28
N ARG A 440 14.63 60.86 -6.66
CA ARG A 440 16.08 60.67 -6.80
C ARG A 440 16.68 60.58 -5.37
N ALA A 441 17.91 60.10 -5.08
CA ALA A 441 19.17 60.12 -5.81
C ALA A 441 20.22 59.17 -5.15
N ALA A 442 21.29 58.90 -5.93
CA ALA A 442 22.67 58.52 -5.54
C ALA A 442 22.88 57.13 -4.88
N GLY A 443 23.81 56.26 -5.31
CA GLY A 443 24.89 56.35 -6.28
C GLY A 443 26.13 55.65 -5.69
N ARG A 444 26.49 54.45 -6.18
CA ARG A 444 27.90 53.99 -6.20
C ARG A 444 28.10 52.82 -7.15
N LYS A 445 29.15 52.96 -7.96
CA LYS A 445 29.59 52.09 -9.06
C LYS A 445 30.18 50.78 -8.54
N GLY A 446 29.96 49.71 -9.28
CA GLY A 446 30.63 48.41 -9.11
C GLY A 446 30.20 47.48 -10.23
N GLY A 447 30.73 47.70 -11.43
CA GLY A 447 30.49 46.83 -12.57
C GLY A 447 31.29 45.54 -12.44
N SER A 448 30.59 44.40 -12.46
CA SER A 448 31.20 43.11 -12.81
C SER A 448 30.51 42.62 -14.09
N ALA A 449 31.33 42.50 -15.13
CA ALA A 449 30.92 42.13 -16.47
C ALA A 449 30.34 40.70 -16.50
N VAL A 450 29.15 40.58 -17.08
CA VAL A 450 28.54 39.32 -17.49
C VAL A 450 29.38 38.77 -18.66
N ARG A 451 30.09 37.67 -18.43
CA ARG A 451 30.77 36.89 -19.48
C ARG A 451 29.72 36.13 -20.29
N SER A 452 29.79 36.26 -21.61
CA SER A 452 28.89 35.65 -22.58
C SER A 452 29.05 34.12 -22.66
N ARG A 453 27.94 33.46 -22.98
CA ARG A 453 27.76 31.99 -23.06
C ARG A 453 28.57 31.30 -24.15
N ASP A 454 29.28 32.04 -25.00
CA ASP A 454 29.95 31.50 -26.19
C ASP A 454 31.41 31.06 -25.97
N GLN A 455 31.98 31.31 -24.78
CA GLN A 455 33.37 30.91 -24.48
C GLN A 455 33.51 29.51 -23.86
N ILE A 456 32.41 28.88 -23.44
CA ILE A 456 32.45 27.53 -22.83
C ILE A 456 32.46 26.45 -23.92
N LEU A 457 31.85 26.68 -25.09
CA LEU A 457 31.82 25.71 -26.19
C LEU A 457 33.19 25.51 -26.87
N ALA A 458 34.05 26.54 -26.91
CA ALA A 458 35.36 26.46 -27.56
C ALA A 458 36.42 25.68 -26.75
N ALA A 459 36.21 25.48 -25.44
CA ALA A 459 37.11 24.70 -24.60
C ALA A 459 36.91 23.18 -24.74
N TRP A 460 35.68 22.74 -24.99
CA TRP A 460 35.35 21.31 -25.12
C TRP A 460 35.78 20.71 -26.47
N VAL A 461 35.77 21.51 -27.55
CA VAL A 461 36.19 21.05 -28.89
C VAL A 461 37.71 20.82 -28.96
N ARG A 462 38.51 21.59 -28.20
CA ARG A 462 39.98 21.42 -28.17
C ARG A 462 40.43 20.21 -27.34
N ALA A 463 39.66 19.79 -26.35
CA ALA A 463 39.94 18.59 -25.56
C ALA A 463 39.66 17.30 -26.35
N ALA A 464 38.64 17.29 -27.21
CA ALA A 464 38.31 16.14 -28.06
C ALA A 464 39.35 15.90 -29.18
N ALA A 465 39.95 16.96 -29.73
CA ALA A 465 40.96 16.84 -30.78
C ALA A 465 42.32 16.29 -30.28
N ALA A 466 42.69 16.53 -29.02
CA ALA A 466 43.92 16.02 -28.43
C ALA A 466 43.87 14.50 -28.14
N ALA A 467 42.68 13.95 -27.87
CA ALA A 467 42.50 12.52 -27.62
C ALA A 467 42.61 11.66 -28.91
N VAL A 468 42.23 12.22 -30.06
CA VAL A 468 42.30 11.52 -31.36
C VAL A 468 43.72 11.49 -31.92
N ALA A 469 44.54 12.51 -31.63
CA ALA A 469 45.94 12.55 -32.06
C ALA A 469 46.84 11.56 -31.29
N LEU A 470 46.51 11.22 -30.04
CA LEU A 470 47.28 10.27 -29.23
C LEU A 470 46.98 8.79 -29.61
N ALA A 471 45.79 8.51 -30.14
CA ALA A 471 45.40 7.18 -30.60
C ALA A 471 46.06 6.77 -31.94
N LEU A 472 46.50 7.75 -32.75
CA LEU A 472 47.15 7.50 -34.04
C LEU A 472 48.68 7.37 -33.96
N LEU A 473 49.28 7.59 -32.79
CA LEU A 473 50.74 7.52 -32.57
C LEU A 473 51.25 6.18 -32.01
N VAL A 474 50.36 5.22 -31.74
CA VAL A 474 50.72 3.90 -31.16
C VAL A 474 50.60 2.74 -32.18
N ALA A 475 50.18 3.01 -33.43
CA ALA A 475 49.95 1.98 -34.45
C ALA A 475 51.02 1.89 -35.56
N GLY A 476 52.28 2.27 -35.31
CA GLY A 476 53.33 2.22 -36.34
C GLY A 476 54.70 1.85 -35.78
N GLY A 477 55.15 0.62 -36.06
CA GLY A 477 56.47 0.06 -35.74
C GLY A 477 56.29 -1.29 -35.04
N VAL A 478 56.65 -2.44 -35.61
CA VAL A 478 57.98 -2.82 -36.11
C VAL A 478 57.85 -3.86 -37.23
N ALA A 479 58.70 -3.73 -38.25
CA ALA A 479 58.88 -4.68 -39.34
C ALA A 479 60.07 -5.63 -39.09
N ARG A 480 59.89 -6.88 -39.54
CA ARG A 480 60.83 -7.85 -40.15
C ARG A 480 62.22 -8.13 -39.54
N SER A 481 62.46 -9.42 -39.31
CA SER A 481 63.73 -10.10 -39.62
C SER A 481 63.46 -11.49 -40.21
N GLU A 482 64.17 -11.84 -41.28
CA GLU A 482 64.15 -13.13 -42.00
C GLU A 482 65.36 -14.02 -41.66
N ALA A 483 65.22 -15.29 -42.06
CA ALA A 483 66.20 -16.37 -42.31
C ALA A 483 66.56 -17.26 -41.09
N ASP A 484 66.63 -18.60 -41.19
CA ASP A 484 66.47 -19.54 -42.32
C ASP A 484 66.32 -21.01 -41.84
N GLU A 485 66.02 -21.90 -42.82
CA GLU A 485 66.28 -23.36 -42.94
C GLU A 485 65.25 -24.45 -42.46
N ASP A 486 64.62 -25.06 -43.48
CA ASP A 486 64.53 -26.49 -43.86
C ASP A 486 64.14 -27.58 -42.82
N ASP A 487 63.02 -28.29 -43.01
CA ASP A 487 62.86 -29.41 -43.97
C ASP A 487 61.67 -30.35 -43.62
N THR A 488 60.98 -30.83 -44.67
CA THR A 488 60.21 -32.09 -44.82
C THR A 488 59.00 -32.43 -43.91
N ALA A 489 57.79 -32.39 -44.50
CA ALA A 489 56.88 -33.55 -44.76
C ALA A 489 55.44 -33.07 -45.07
N PRO A 490 54.70 -33.66 -46.04
CA PRO A 490 53.35 -33.20 -46.38
C PRO A 490 52.30 -33.79 -45.42
N PRO A 491 51.33 -33.03 -44.91
CA PRO A 491 50.15 -33.63 -44.30
C PRO A 491 49.13 -33.98 -45.38
N VAL A 492 48.65 -35.20 -45.27
CA VAL A 492 47.54 -35.80 -46.01
C VAL A 492 46.30 -34.90 -45.90
N SER A 493 45.88 -34.32 -47.03
CA SER A 493 44.59 -33.64 -47.17
C SER A 493 43.46 -34.66 -47.03
N ALA A 494 42.81 -34.72 -45.87
CA ALA A 494 41.46 -35.27 -45.78
C ALA A 494 40.51 -34.36 -46.58
N PRO A 495 39.54 -34.90 -47.34
CA PRO A 495 38.58 -34.08 -48.08
C PRO A 495 37.85 -33.14 -47.09
N PRO A 496 37.53 -31.89 -47.48
CA PRO A 496 36.92 -30.92 -46.58
C PRO A 496 35.59 -31.48 -46.07
N ARG A 497 35.54 -31.84 -44.79
CA ARG A 497 34.35 -32.40 -44.13
C ARG A 497 33.27 -31.36 -43.86
N VAL A 498 33.57 -30.08 -44.15
CA VAL A 498 32.70 -28.94 -43.92
C VAL A 498 32.60 -28.15 -45.22
N THR A 499 31.38 -28.03 -45.75
CA THR A 499 31.09 -27.26 -46.97
C THR A 499 30.06 -26.20 -46.66
N VAL A 500 30.22 -24.99 -47.19
CA VAL A 500 29.22 -23.93 -47.06
C VAL A 500 28.33 -23.96 -48.29
N VAL A 501 27.07 -24.36 -48.12
CA VAL A 501 26.08 -24.45 -49.21
C VAL A 501 24.99 -23.42 -48.93
N HIS A 502 24.78 -22.47 -49.85
CA HIS A 502 23.80 -21.37 -49.70
C HIS A 502 23.92 -20.53 -48.42
N GLY A 503 25.14 -20.39 -47.87
CA GLY A 503 25.40 -19.64 -46.62
C GLY A 503 25.19 -20.45 -45.34
N GLU A 504 24.90 -21.75 -45.44
CA GLU A 504 24.78 -22.68 -44.31
C GLU A 504 25.98 -23.61 -44.25
N THR A 505 26.60 -23.73 -43.07
CA THR A 505 27.71 -24.65 -42.82
C THR A 505 27.16 -26.08 -42.70
N VAL A 506 27.60 -26.95 -43.60
CA VAL A 506 27.19 -28.35 -43.68
C VAL A 506 28.37 -29.24 -43.32
N VAL A 507 28.21 -30.07 -42.30
CA VAL A 507 29.20 -31.08 -41.89
C VAL A 507 28.81 -32.43 -42.48
N THR A 508 29.70 -33.05 -43.26
CA THR A 508 29.46 -34.35 -43.90
C THR A 508 30.44 -35.41 -43.39
N PHE A 509 29.91 -36.53 -42.91
CA PHE A 509 30.68 -37.72 -42.52
C PHE A 509 30.41 -38.89 -43.45
N ASP A 510 31.44 -39.69 -43.70
CA ASP A 510 31.28 -41.01 -44.30
C ASP A 510 30.66 -42.02 -43.30
N ALA A 511 30.12 -43.12 -43.82
CA ALA A 511 29.41 -44.12 -43.01
C ALA A 511 30.31 -44.78 -41.93
N ALA A 512 31.60 -44.96 -42.20
CA ALA A 512 32.55 -45.55 -41.27
C ALA A 512 32.91 -44.62 -40.10
N THR A 513 32.95 -43.31 -40.35
CA THR A 513 33.20 -42.28 -39.35
C THR A 513 31.94 -42.02 -38.53
N LEU A 514 30.76 -42.02 -39.15
CA LEU A 514 29.49 -41.90 -38.45
C LEU A 514 29.30 -43.03 -37.43
N ALA A 515 29.61 -44.29 -37.80
CA ALA A 515 29.52 -45.45 -36.91
C ALA A 515 30.46 -45.38 -35.68
N ARG A 516 31.57 -44.63 -35.77
CA ARG A 516 32.55 -44.45 -34.68
C ARG A 516 32.35 -43.15 -33.89
N SER A 517 31.49 -42.25 -34.35
CA SER A 517 31.32 -40.90 -33.81
C SER A 517 30.51 -40.81 -32.51
N GLY A 518 29.71 -41.84 -32.19
CA GLY A 518 28.80 -41.81 -31.05
C GLY A 518 27.65 -40.79 -31.17
N LEU A 519 27.40 -40.25 -32.37
CA LEU A 519 26.29 -39.36 -32.65
C LEU A 519 24.96 -40.12 -32.58
N GLU A 520 24.03 -39.62 -31.77
CA GLU A 520 22.68 -40.16 -31.68
C GLU A 520 21.70 -39.15 -32.28
N VAL A 521 20.93 -39.60 -33.27
CA VAL A 521 19.96 -38.77 -33.98
C VAL A 521 18.55 -39.29 -33.71
N LYS A 522 17.65 -38.39 -33.32
CA LYS A 522 16.26 -38.73 -32.99
C LYS A 522 15.30 -37.85 -33.77
N ALA A 523 14.27 -38.47 -34.33
CA ALA A 523 13.14 -37.73 -34.90
C ALA A 523 12.28 -37.15 -33.77
N LEU A 524 12.04 -35.84 -33.80
CA LEU A 524 11.22 -35.17 -32.79
C LEU A 524 9.72 -35.22 -33.17
N PRO A 525 8.84 -35.73 -32.29
CA PRO A 525 7.40 -35.75 -32.57
C PRO A 525 6.80 -34.34 -32.50
N ALA A 526 5.73 -34.10 -33.25
CA ALA A 526 4.92 -32.89 -33.10
C ALA A 526 4.32 -32.85 -31.69
N GLN A 527 4.46 -31.72 -31.02
CA GLN A 527 3.84 -31.46 -29.74
C GLN A 527 3.10 -30.12 -29.80
N THR A 528 1.94 -30.06 -29.15
CA THR A 528 1.21 -28.80 -29.00
C THR A 528 1.47 -28.25 -27.62
N HIS A 529 1.94 -27.01 -27.54
CA HIS A 529 2.23 -26.33 -26.30
C HIS A 529 1.42 -25.03 -26.23
N ARG A 530 0.98 -24.69 -25.03
CA ARG A 530 0.29 -23.44 -24.75
C ARG A 530 0.96 -22.82 -23.54
N ALA A 531 1.34 -21.54 -23.64
CA ALA A 531 1.97 -20.84 -22.53
C ALA A 531 0.98 -20.76 -21.35
N GLU A 532 1.47 -20.88 -20.12
CA GLU A 532 0.63 -20.79 -18.92
C GLU A 532 1.17 -19.72 -17.97
N ALA A 533 0.27 -18.89 -17.44
CA ALA A 533 0.57 -17.98 -16.35
C ALA A 533 0.34 -18.68 -15.01
N ILE A 534 1.35 -18.64 -14.15
CA ILE A 534 1.26 -19.19 -12.80
C ILE A 534 0.60 -18.14 -11.89
N ALA A 535 -0.43 -18.58 -11.17
CA ALA A 535 -1.16 -17.80 -10.18
C ALA A 535 -1.28 -18.59 -8.88
N TYR A 536 -1.57 -17.87 -7.80
CA TYR A 536 -1.69 -18.47 -6.47
C TYR A 536 -3.05 -18.13 -5.86
N GLY A 537 -3.56 -19.03 -5.03
CA GLY A 537 -4.90 -18.88 -4.53
C GLY A 537 -5.19 -19.72 -3.30
N ALA A 538 -6.46 -19.75 -2.90
CA ALA A 538 -6.94 -20.72 -1.94
C ALA A 538 -8.36 -21.18 -2.24
N VAL A 539 -8.67 -22.36 -1.72
CA VAL A 539 -10.02 -22.87 -1.66
C VAL A 539 -10.78 -22.10 -0.57
N LEU A 540 -11.90 -21.49 -0.92
CA LEU A 540 -12.72 -20.72 -0.01
C LEU A 540 -13.64 -21.61 0.83
N ASP A 541 -13.83 -21.22 2.09
CA ASP A 541 -14.91 -21.75 2.92
C ASP A 541 -16.26 -21.18 2.44
N LEU A 542 -17.24 -22.06 2.30
CA LEU A 542 -18.57 -21.73 1.78
C LEU A 542 -19.55 -21.28 2.88
N THR A 543 -19.12 -21.22 4.15
CA THR A 543 -19.96 -20.77 5.28
C THR A 543 -20.54 -19.38 5.01
N GLU A 544 -19.70 -18.42 4.62
CA GLU A 544 -20.18 -17.07 4.29
C GLU A 544 -21.15 -17.04 3.10
N LEU A 545 -21.00 -17.96 2.15
CA LEU A 545 -21.89 -18.08 0.99
C LEU A 545 -23.24 -18.69 1.39
N ALA A 546 -23.22 -19.71 2.25
CA ALA A 546 -24.41 -20.33 2.83
C ALA A 546 -25.19 -19.33 3.70
N ASP A 547 -24.50 -18.57 4.55
CA ASP A 547 -25.09 -17.50 5.37
C ASP A 547 -25.73 -16.42 4.51
N ALA A 548 -25.07 -16.02 3.41
CA ALA A 548 -25.63 -15.05 2.47
C ALA A 548 -26.91 -15.58 1.80
N ARG A 549 -26.96 -16.87 1.44
CA ARG A 549 -28.18 -17.50 0.91
C ARG A 549 -29.30 -17.50 1.94
N GLY A 550 -29.02 -17.91 3.18
CA GLY A 550 -29.99 -17.90 4.27
C GLY A 550 -30.52 -16.49 4.59
N ALA A 551 -29.65 -15.48 4.57
CA ALA A 551 -30.06 -14.10 4.78
C ALA A 551 -30.95 -13.56 3.65
N LEU A 552 -30.68 -13.93 2.40
CA LEU A 552 -31.49 -13.54 1.24
C LEU A 552 -32.85 -14.23 1.24
N THR A 553 -32.92 -15.53 1.54
CA THR A 553 -34.19 -16.25 1.65
C THR A 553 -35.04 -15.72 2.80
N ALA A 554 -34.44 -15.43 3.96
CA ALA A 554 -35.15 -14.81 5.09
C ALA A 554 -35.65 -13.39 4.76
N ALA A 555 -34.85 -12.59 4.03
CA ALA A 555 -35.27 -11.25 3.60
C ALA A 555 -36.42 -11.32 2.58
N ALA A 556 -36.36 -12.25 1.62
CA ALA A 556 -37.45 -12.49 0.67
C ALA A 556 -38.74 -12.93 1.38
N ALA A 557 -38.65 -13.84 2.35
CA ALA A 557 -39.80 -14.26 3.14
C ALA A 557 -40.47 -13.10 3.91
N ARG A 558 -39.68 -12.16 4.46
CA ARG A 558 -40.22 -10.96 5.12
C ARG A 558 -40.93 -10.02 4.15
N VAL A 559 -40.41 -9.89 2.92
CA VAL A 559 -41.09 -9.12 1.86
C VAL A 559 -42.44 -9.72 1.56
N GLU A 560 -42.52 -11.04 1.34
CA GLU A 560 -43.77 -11.73 1.07
C GLU A 560 -44.76 -11.62 2.26
N GLN A 561 -44.28 -11.77 3.50
CA GLN A 561 -45.08 -11.57 4.71
C GLN A 561 -45.66 -10.14 4.78
N ALA A 562 -44.82 -9.12 4.59
CA ALA A 562 -45.24 -7.73 4.67
C ALA A 562 -46.23 -7.37 3.55
N ARG A 563 -46.03 -7.90 2.33
CA ARG A 563 -46.97 -7.74 1.22
C ARG A 563 -48.32 -8.39 1.50
N ALA A 564 -48.34 -9.58 2.11
CA ALA A 564 -49.58 -10.21 2.54
C ALA A 564 -50.33 -9.36 3.58
N MET A 565 -49.61 -8.75 4.54
CA MET A 565 -50.20 -7.83 5.51
C MET A 565 -50.77 -6.57 4.86
N VAL A 566 -50.08 -6.00 3.87
CA VAL A 566 -50.59 -4.87 3.07
C VAL A 566 -51.86 -5.25 2.33
N ALA A 567 -51.90 -6.42 1.69
CA ALA A 567 -53.08 -6.88 0.97
C ALA A 567 -54.30 -7.02 1.91
N ALA A 568 -54.09 -7.61 3.10
CA ALA A 568 -55.14 -7.77 4.10
C ALA A 568 -55.64 -6.42 4.67
N SER A 569 -54.73 -5.52 5.07
CA SER A 569 -55.13 -4.23 5.63
C SER A 569 -55.71 -3.27 4.58
N ARG A 570 -55.28 -3.38 3.33
CA ARG A 570 -55.88 -2.64 2.21
C ARG A 570 -57.32 -3.07 1.96
N ALA A 571 -57.60 -4.38 1.91
CA ALA A 571 -58.95 -4.87 1.73
C ALA A 571 -59.89 -4.44 2.87
N GLU A 572 -59.38 -4.40 4.10
CA GLU A 572 -60.13 -3.88 5.25
C GLU A 572 -60.41 -2.39 5.15
N PHE A 573 -59.40 -1.58 4.79
CA PHE A 573 -59.58 -0.16 4.55
C PHE A 573 -60.63 0.10 3.45
N GLU A 574 -60.60 -0.65 2.34
CA GLU A 574 -61.56 -0.50 1.25
C GLU A 574 -62.99 -0.86 1.69
N ARG A 575 -63.18 -1.91 2.50
CA ARG A 575 -64.49 -2.25 3.11
C ARG A 575 -64.99 -1.18 4.06
N VAL A 576 -64.17 -0.75 5.01
CA VAL A 576 -64.54 0.28 6.01
C VAL A 576 -64.84 1.61 5.32
N ARG A 577 -64.11 1.95 4.26
CA ARG A 577 -64.36 3.15 3.45
C ARG A 577 -65.71 3.10 2.73
N ALA A 578 -66.08 1.95 2.18
CA ALA A 578 -67.39 1.78 1.53
C ALA A 578 -68.54 1.93 2.56
N LEU A 579 -68.41 1.31 3.74
CA LEU A 579 -69.38 1.44 4.84
C LEU A 579 -69.46 2.86 5.42
N HIS A 580 -68.36 3.62 5.41
CA HIS A 580 -68.38 5.03 5.82
C HIS A 580 -69.09 5.91 4.78
N ALA A 581 -68.89 5.63 3.50
CA ALA A 581 -69.53 6.36 2.41
C ALA A 581 -71.04 6.12 2.32
N ASP A 582 -71.50 4.95 2.76
CA ASP A 582 -72.92 4.59 2.84
C ASP A 582 -73.50 4.99 4.21
N GLU A 583 -74.17 6.14 4.24
CA GLU A 583 -74.88 6.69 5.41
C GLU A 583 -74.05 6.85 6.70
N ARG A 584 -72.71 6.84 6.62
CA ARG A 584 -71.80 6.84 7.79
C ARG A 584 -72.00 5.65 8.73
N ASN A 585 -72.31 4.47 8.17
CA ASN A 585 -72.45 3.23 8.93
C ASN A 585 -71.15 2.80 9.65
N ALA A 586 -69.99 3.30 9.22
CA ALA A 586 -68.73 3.22 9.97
C ALA A 586 -68.34 4.60 10.55
N SER A 587 -67.83 4.62 11.78
CA SER A 587 -67.37 5.87 12.43
C SER A 587 -66.08 6.43 11.82
N ASP A 588 -65.88 7.75 11.88
CA ASP A 588 -64.63 8.41 11.44
C ASP A 588 -63.40 7.78 12.09
N LYS A 589 -63.48 7.46 13.39
CA LYS A 589 -62.41 6.79 14.15
C LYS A 589 -62.04 5.42 13.54
N THR A 590 -63.04 4.66 13.08
CA THR A 590 -62.81 3.33 12.47
C THR A 590 -62.11 3.47 11.12
N LEU A 591 -62.53 4.43 10.30
CA LEU A 591 -61.91 4.72 9.02
C LEU A 591 -60.46 5.22 9.19
N GLU A 592 -60.22 6.11 10.16
CA GLU A 592 -58.88 6.60 10.50
C GLU A 592 -57.97 5.46 10.99
N ALA A 593 -58.48 4.56 11.84
CA ALA A 593 -57.73 3.41 12.31
C ALA A 593 -57.36 2.44 11.17
N ALA A 594 -58.30 2.14 10.27
CA ALA A 594 -58.05 1.30 9.10
C ALA A 594 -57.04 1.95 8.13
N THR A 595 -57.14 3.27 7.93
CA THR A 595 -56.19 4.04 7.12
C THR A 595 -54.79 4.02 7.71
N ALA A 596 -54.67 4.22 9.03
CA ALA A 596 -53.40 4.18 9.74
C ALA A 596 -52.76 2.79 9.67
N LYS A 597 -53.56 1.72 9.80
CA LYS A 597 -53.10 0.34 9.67
C LYS A 597 -52.57 0.05 8.27
N TRP A 598 -53.33 0.35 7.22
CA TRP A 598 -52.88 0.15 5.84
C TRP A 598 -51.59 0.91 5.52
N ARG A 599 -51.50 2.19 5.93
CA ARG A 599 -50.27 2.99 5.75
C ARG A 599 -49.08 2.46 6.55
N GLY A 600 -49.32 1.93 7.74
CA GLY A 600 -48.28 1.28 8.55
C GLY A 600 -47.75 0.02 7.88
N ASP A 601 -48.65 -0.85 7.43
CA ASP A 601 -48.27 -2.09 6.74
C ASP A 601 -47.58 -1.79 5.38
N ASP A 602 -48.00 -0.76 4.62
CA ASP A 602 -47.34 -0.33 3.37
C ASP A 602 -45.93 0.21 3.62
N ALA A 603 -45.73 0.96 4.71
CA ALA A 603 -44.41 1.41 5.11
C ALA A 603 -43.50 0.24 5.49
N GLU A 604 -44.03 -0.77 6.18
CA GLU A 604 -43.29 -1.99 6.55
C GLU A 604 -42.91 -2.81 5.31
N ALA A 605 -43.82 -2.96 4.33
CA ALA A 605 -43.51 -3.64 3.07
C ALA A 605 -42.38 -2.94 2.29
N ARG A 606 -42.40 -1.60 2.22
CA ARG A 606 -41.31 -0.82 1.60
C ARG A 606 -39.99 -0.95 2.36
N ALA A 607 -40.04 -1.06 3.68
CA ALA A 607 -38.86 -1.29 4.51
C ALA A 607 -38.28 -2.69 4.26
N ALA A 608 -39.13 -3.71 4.14
CA ALA A 608 -38.73 -5.07 3.79
C ALA A 608 -38.11 -5.14 2.38
N ASP A 609 -38.71 -4.49 1.38
CA ASP A 609 -38.17 -4.41 0.01
C ASP A 609 -36.79 -3.75 0.01
N ALA A 610 -36.63 -2.63 0.72
CA ALA A 610 -35.36 -1.94 0.86
C ALA A 610 -34.30 -2.80 1.57
N ALA A 611 -34.70 -3.57 2.59
CA ALA A 611 -33.81 -4.50 3.28
C ALA A 611 -33.34 -5.63 2.36
N LEU A 612 -34.24 -6.23 1.56
CA LEU A 612 -33.87 -7.24 0.56
C LEU A 612 -32.90 -6.66 -0.49
N ALA A 613 -33.20 -5.48 -1.03
CA ALA A 613 -32.32 -4.81 -2.00
C ALA A 613 -30.92 -4.53 -1.42
N ALA A 614 -30.84 -4.13 -0.15
CA ALA A 614 -29.56 -3.94 0.54
C ALA A 614 -28.76 -5.25 0.68
N ARG A 615 -29.43 -6.38 0.94
CA ARG A 615 -28.79 -7.70 1.01
C ARG A 615 -28.28 -8.17 -0.35
N VAL A 616 -29.05 -7.96 -1.42
CA VAL A 616 -28.62 -8.25 -2.80
C VAL A 616 -27.41 -7.40 -3.18
N ALA A 617 -27.42 -6.11 -2.83
CA ALA A 617 -26.29 -5.21 -3.08
C ALA A 617 -25.02 -5.65 -2.33
N ALA A 618 -25.15 -6.06 -1.07
CA ALA A 618 -24.04 -6.60 -0.28
C ALA A 618 -23.47 -7.90 -0.89
N ALA A 619 -24.34 -8.81 -1.34
CA ALA A 619 -23.93 -10.04 -2.02
C ALA A 619 -23.14 -9.74 -3.30
N ARG A 620 -23.58 -8.76 -4.12
CA ARG A 620 -22.88 -8.33 -5.34
C ARG A 620 -21.50 -7.74 -5.05
N GLN A 621 -21.37 -6.96 -3.97
CA GLN A 621 -20.07 -6.38 -3.57
C GLN A 621 -19.10 -7.44 -3.04
N ARG A 622 -19.58 -8.48 -2.38
CA ARG A 622 -18.74 -9.54 -1.81
C ARG A 622 -18.34 -10.60 -2.84
N TRP A 623 -19.31 -11.07 -3.63
CA TRP A 623 -19.17 -12.27 -4.48
C TRP A 623 -19.21 -11.99 -5.99
N GLY A 624 -19.50 -10.75 -6.39
CA GLY A 624 -19.65 -10.37 -7.79
C GLY A 624 -21.06 -10.65 -8.34
N ALA A 625 -21.27 -10.31 -9.61
CA ALA A 625 -22.59 -10.37 -10.22
C ALA A 625 -23.12 -11.80 -10.44
N VAL A 626 -22.24 -12.74 -10.80
CA VAL A 626 -22.62 -14.12 -11.14
C VAL A 626 -23.10 -14.87 -9.89
N ALA A 627 -22.24 -14.96 -8.87
CA ALA A 627 -22.58 -15.64 -7.61
C ALA A 627 -23.74 -14.95 -6.86
N ALA A 628 -23.83 -13.62 -6.88
CA ALA A 628 -24.99 -12.93 -6.32
C ALA A 628 -26.29 -13.25 -7.07
N GLY A 629 -26.24 -13.41 -8.40
CA GLY A 629 -27.38 -13.85 -9.20
C GLY A 629 -27.84 -15.26 -8.84
N TRP A 630 -26.90 -16.17 -8.57
CA TRP A 630 -27.19 -17.51 -8.07
C TRP A 630 -27.82 -17.48 -6.67
N LEU A 631 -27.30 -16.64 -5.77
CA LEU A 631 -27.86 -16.49 -4.42
C LEU A 631 -29.28 -15.91 -4.42
N GLU A 632 -29.62 -15.07 -5.41
CA GLU A 632 -30.93 -14.46 -5.57
C GLU A 632 -31.96 -15.45 -6.14
N ARG A 633 -31.65 -16.09 -7.28
CA ARG A 633 -32.61 -16.94 -8.02
C ARG A 633 -32.50 -18.44 -7.71
N GLY A 634 -31.43 -18.87 -7.05
CA GLY A 634 -31.01 -20.28 -7.04
C GLY A 634 -30.32 -20.67 -8.35
N SER A 635 -29.48 -21.72 -8.29
CA SER A 635 -28.82 -22.31 -9.46
C SER A 635 -28.25 -23.68 -9.09
N SER A 636 -28.16 -24.59 -10.05
CA SER A 636 -27.50 -25.89 -9.89
C SER A 636 -26.03 -25.78 -9.46
N GLU A 637 -25.33 -24.73 -9.91
CA GLU A 637 -23.93 -24.45 -9.59
C GLU A 637 -23.75 -24.08 -8.11
N LEU A 638 -24.60 -23.19 -7.61
CA LEU A 638 -24.66 -22.88 -6.18
C LEU A 638 -24.99 -24.13 -5.35
N ASP A 639 -25.94 -24.94 -5.79
CA ASP A 639 -26.30 -26.16 -5.06
C ASP A 639 -25.15 -27.18 -5.07
N ALA A 640 -24.38 -27.27 -6.16
CA ALA A 640 -23.19 -28.12 -6.23
C ALA A 640 -22.07 -27.61 -5.31
N LEU A 641 -21.88 -26.30 -5.20
CA LEU A 641 -20.94 -25.70 -4.25
C LEU A 641 -21.37 -25.94 -2.80
N LEU A 642 -22.61 -25.60 -2.44
CA LEU A 642 -23.13 -25.76 -1.07
C LEU A 642 -23.19 -27.23 -0.64
N ALA A 643 -23.45 -28.16 -1.57
CA ALA A 643 -23.36 -29.61 -1.32
C ALA A 643 -21.91 -30.15 -1.33
N GLN A 644 -20.91 -29.28 -1.45
CA GLN A 644 -19.48 -29.61 -1.51
C GLN A 644 -19.07 -30.57 -2.64
N ARG A 645 -19.90 -30.72 -3.68
CA ARG A 645 -19.56 -31.46 -4.91
C ARG A 645 -18.57 -30.69 -5.78
N GLN A 646 -18.55 -29.37 -5.61
CA GLN A 646 -17.55 -28.48 -6.18
C GLN A 646 -16.93 -27.62 -5.09
N ARG A 647 -15.68 -27.22 -5.32
CA ARG A 647 -14.89 -26.33 -4.48
C ARG A 647 -14.81 -24.97 -5.15
N LEU A 648 -15.05 -23.91 -4.39
CA LEU A 648 -14.86 -22.53 -4.85
C LEU A 648 -13.41 -22.13 -4.59
N VAL A 649 -12.70 -21.75 -5.64
CA VAL A 649 -11.28 -21.40 -5.58
C VAL A 649 -11.11 -19.93 -5.97
N GLN A 650 -10.47 -19.15 -5.10
CA GLN A 650 -10.06 -17.79 -5.42
C GLN A 650 -8.61 -17.83 -5.93
N VAL A 651 -8.42 -17.49 -7.19
CA VAL A 651 -7.12 -17.47 -7.87
C VAL A 651 -6.69 -16.03 -8.10
N THR A 652 -5.49 -15.66 -7.66
CA THR A 652 -4.97 -14.29 -7.73
C THR A 652 -3.67 -14.25 -8.54
N LEU A 653 -3.64 -13.38 -9.54
CA LEU A 653 -2.45 -13.15 -10.35
C LEU A 653 -1.41 -12.34 -9.56
N PRO A 654 -0.14 -12.74 -9.53
CA PRO A 654 0.92 -11.96 -8.89
C PRO A 654 1.13 -10.60 -9.59
N PRO A 655 1.65 -9.59 -8.88
CA PRO A 655 1.88 -8.26 -9.44
C PRO A 655 2.91 -8.33 -10.58
N GLY A 656 2.59 -7.69 -11.71
CA GLY A 656 3.41 -7.74 -12.93
C GLY A 656 2.91 -8.72 -13.99
N THR A 657 2.02 -9.64 -13.63
CA THR A 657 1.37 -10.56 -14.59
C THR A 657 0.03 -9.99 -15.03
N ALA A 658 -0.10 -9.61 -16.30
CA ALA A 658 -1.35 -9.13 -16.88
C ALA A 658 -1.93 -10.17 -17.85
N LEU A 659 -3.23 -10.46 -17.73
CA LEU A 659 -3.99 -11.22 -18.71
C LEU A 659 -4.97 -10.29 -19.42
N GLU A 660 -5.09 -10.39 -20.74
CA GLU A 660 -6.10 -9.64 -21.51
C GLU A 660 -7.52 -10.02 -21.09
N SER A 661 -7.74 -11.30 -20.80
CA SER A 661 -8.98 -11.84 -20.25
C SER A 661 -8.69 -13.10 -19.42
N ALA A 662 -9.50 -13.36 -18.39
CA ALA A 662 -9.37 -14.59 -17.63
C ALA A 662 -9.82 -15.78 -18.49
N PRO A 663 -8.99 -16.84 -18.63
CA PRO A 663 -9.34 -18.00 -19.42
C PRO A 663 -10.55 -18.72 -18.82
N ALA A 664 -11.38 -19.31 -19.68
CA ALA A 664 -12.58 -20.03 -19.26
C ALA A 664 -12.25 -21.27 -18.40
N THR A 665 -11.07 -21.83 -18.58
CA THR A 665 -10.54 -22.96 -17.82
C THR A 665 -9.17 -22.62 -17.26
N ALA A 666 -8.89 -23.12 -16.07
CA ALA A 666 -7.58 -23.09 -15.43
C ALA A 666 -7.29 -24.47 -14.84
N THR A 667 -6.03 -24.80 -14.64
CA THR A 667 -5.65 -26.03 -13.94
C THR A 667 -5.21 -25.66 -12.53
N VAL A 668 -5.84 -26.23 -11.50
CA VAL A 668 -5.50 -25.97 -10.09
C VAL A 668 -4.84 -27.19 -9.45
N ARG A 669 -3.85 -26.95 -8.60
CA ARG A 669 -3.12 -27.98 -7.87
C ARG A 669 -3.05 -27.61 -6.39
N GLY A 670 -3.58 -28.48 -5.53
CA GLY A 670 -3.43 -28.38 -4.08
C GLY A 670 -2.12 -29.01 -3.59
N GLY A 671 -1.77 -28.80 -2.31
CA GLY A 671 -0.54 -29.32 -1.71
C GLY A 671 -0.41 -30.84 -1.85
N GLY A 672 0.46 -31.29 -2.78
CA GLY A 672 0.70 -32.71 -3.07
C GLY A 672 -0.39 -33.44 -3.88
N GLY A 673 -1.42 -32.73 -4.34
CA GLY A 673 -2.55 -33.31 -5.09
C GLY A 673 -2.35 -33.33 -6.61
N ALA A 674 -3.15 -34.14 -7.30
CA ALA A 674 -3.22 -34.13 -8.77
C ALA A 674 -3.72 -32.77 -9.28
N ALA A 675 -3.32 -32.42 -10.50
CA ALA A 675 -3.78 -31.21 -11.17
C ALA A 675 -5.22 -31.42 -11.67
N VAL A 676 -6.12 -30.47 -11.38
CA VAL A 676 -7.55 -30.59 -11.66
C VAL A 676 -8.01 -29.41 -12.50
N ALA A 677 -8.86 -29.67 -13.50
CA ALA A 677 -9.47 -28.62 -14.29
C ALA A 677 -10.51 -27.83 -13.47
N ALA A 678 -10.38 -26.50 -13.48
CA ALA A 678 -11.28 -25.56 -12.86
C ALA A 678 -11.89 -24.65 -13.93
N ARG A 679 -13.17 -24.29 -13.75
CA ARG A 679 -13.92 -23.46 -14.68
C ARG A 679 -14.15 -22.07 -14.09
N LEU A 680 -13.95 -21.03 -14.90
CA LEU A 680 -14.16 -19.65 -14.48
C LEU A 680 -15.64 -19.41 -14.13
N ILE A 681 -15.87 -18.82 -12.96
CA ILE A 681 -17.18 -18.32 -12.53
C ILE A 681 -17.30 -16.85 -12.88
N SER A 682 -16.38 -16.03 -12.34
CA SER A 682 -16.38 -14.58 -12.53
C SER A 682 -15.09 -13.93 -12.01
N PRO A 683 -14.79 -12.69 -12.41
CA PRO A 683 -13.83 -11.85 -11.70
C PRO A 683 -14.26 -11.64 -10.24
N ALA A 684 -13.32 -11.76 -9.31
CA ALA A 684 -13.59 -11.50 -7.90
C ALA A 684 -13.60 -9.98 -7.66
N PRO A 685 -14.63 -9.41 -7.02
CA PRO A 685 -14.69 -7.98 -6.72
C PRO A 685 -13.70 -7.55 -5.64
N ARG A 686 -13.03 -8.51 -4.99
CA ARG A 686 -12.06 -8.31 -3.91
C ARG A 686 -10.80 -9.12 -4.17
N THR A 687 -9.64 -8.53 -3.90
CA THR A 687 -8.35 -9.23 -3.92
C THR A 687 -8.22 -10.13 -2.69
N ASP A 688 -7.44 -11.21 -2.81
CA ASP A 688 -6.98 -11.98 -1.65
C ASP A 688 -6.11 -11.07 -0.76
N PRO A 689 -6.32 -10.98 0.56
CA PRO A 689 -5.48 -10.14 1.42
C PRO A 689 -4.02 -10.62 1.54
N ARG A 690 -3.74 -11.90 1.22
CA ARG A 690 -2.40 -12.49 1.27
C ARG A 690 -1.60 -12.21 0.00
N ILE A 691 -2.27 -11.93 -1.12
CA ILE A 691 -1.66 -11.78 -2.44
C ILE A 691 -2.19 -10.50 -3.07
N GLN A 692 -1.30 -9.53 -3.34
CA GLN A 692 -1.69 -8.32 -4.06
C GLN A 692 -1.86 -8.63 -5.55
N GLY A 693 -3.08 -8.48 -6.09
CA GLY A 693 -3.31 -8.75 -7.51
C GLY A 693 -4.76 -8.69 -7.95
N VAL A 694 -5.01 -9.10 -9.20
CA VAL A 694 -6.36 -9.31 -9.73
C VAL A 694 -6.79 -10.73 -9.40
N SER A 695 -7.94 -10.88 -8.74
CA SER A 695 -8.48 -12.17 -8.34
C SER A 695 -9.67 -12.60 -9.21
N PHE A 696 -9.82 -13.91 -9.37
CA PHE A 696 -10.91 -14.57 -10.08
C PHE A 696 -11.45 -15.71 -9.25
N TYR A 697 -12.75 -15.98 -9.40
CA TYR A 697 -13.40 -17.15 -8.82
C TYR A 697 -13.51 -18.26 -9.86
N TYR A 698 -13.02 -19.44 -9.50
CA TYR A 698 -13.13 -20.67 -10.28
C TYR A 698 -13.87 -21.74 -9.48
N ALA A 699 -14.60 -22.62 -10.18
CA ALA A 699 -15.17 -23.83 -9.63
C ALA A 699 -14.29 -25.02 -10.04
N ALA A 700 -13.83 -25.81 -9.06
CA ALA A 700 -13.14 -27.07 -9.30
C ALA A 700 -13.98 -28.23 -8.74
N PRO A 701 -13.95 -29.43 -9.33
CA PRO A 701 -14.52 -30.61 -8.71
C PRO A 701 -13.77 -30.95 -7.41
N ASP A 702 -14.42 -31.72 -6.54
CA ASP A 702 -13.77 -32.21 -5.33
C ASP A 702 -12.57 -33.12 -5.68
N ALA A 703 -11.43 -32.88 -5.04
CA ALA A 703 -10.20 -33.63 -5.29
C ALA A 703 -9.28 -33.63 -4.06
N PRO A 704 -8.45 -34.67 -3.88
CA PRO A 704 -7.47 -34.73 -2.80
C PRO A 704 -6.55 -33.50 -2.81
N GLY A 705 -6.43 -32.83 -1.65
CA GLY A 705 -5.61 -31.63 -1.50
C GLY A 705 -6.33 -30.30 -1.77
N LEU A 706 -7.59 -30.31 -2.24
CA LEU A 706 -8.44 -29.12 -2.41
C LEU A 706 -9.41 -28.95 -1.22
N LEU A 707 -8.88 -28.95 0.00
CA LEU A 707 -9.66 -28.71 1.22
C LEU A 707 -9.94 -27.21 1.42
N PRO A 708 -11.10 -26.81 2.00
CA PRO A 708 -11.36 -25.42 2.36
C PRO A 708 -10.21 -24.82 3.19
N GLY A 709 -9.76 -23.62 2.82
CA GLY A 709 -8.62 -22.93 3.43
C GLY A 709 -7.26 -23.31 2.86
N ALA A 710 -7.13 -24.43 2.12
CA ALA A 710 -5.87 -24.85 1.53
C ALA A 710 -5.39 -23.87 0.44
N GLY A 711 -4.08 -23.61 0.43
CA GLY A 711 -3.42 -22.88 -0.65
C GLY A 711 -3.36 -23.73 -1.93
N VAL A 712 -3.53 -23.08 -3.08
CA VAL A 712 -3.45 -23.74 -4.38
C VAL A 712 -2.57 -22.95 -5.33
N GLU A 713 -1.91 -23.68 -6.23
CA GLU A 713 -1.25 -23.14 -7.40
C GLU A 713 -2.16 -23.33 -8.62
N ALA A 714 -2.30 -22.29 -9.43
CA ALA A 714 -3.17 -22.30 -10.60
C ALA A 714 -2.37 -21.96 -11.86
N PHE A 715 -2.57 -22.76 -12.90
CA PHE A 715 -1.96 -22.62 -14.22
C PHE A 715 -3.04 -22.13 -15.18
N LEU A 716 -2.90 -20.89 -15.63
CA LEU A 716 -3.88 -20.23 -16.48
C LEU A 716 -3.35 -20.22 -17.92
N PRO A 717 -4.03 -20.86 -18.88
CA PRO A 717 -3.57 -20.86 -20.26
C PRO A 717 -3.58 -19.44 -20.83
N THR A 718 -2.46 -19.05 -21.42
CA THR A 718 -2.19 -17.75 -22.05
C THR A 718 -1.91 -17.93 -23.54
N GLY A 719 -2.52 -17.09 -24.37
CA GLY A 719 -2.35 -17.14 -25.83
C GLY A 719 -2.97 -18.36 -26.51
N PRO A 720 -2.80 -18.50 -27.84
CA PRO A 720 -3.24 -19.67 -28.60
C PRO A 720 -2.35 -20.89 -28.32
N ALA A 721 -2.88 -22.09 -28.50
CA ALA A 721 -2.07 -23.30 -28.54
C ALA A 721 -1.25 -23.28 -29.84
N VAL A 722 0.05 -23.53 -29.74
CA VAL A 722 0.96 -23.54 -30.89
C VAL A 722 1.54 -24.94 -31.04
N THR A 723 1.59 -25.44 -32.27
CA THR A 723 2.21 -26.73 -32.59
C THR A 723 3.67 -26.50 -32.96
N GLY A 724 4.54 -27.36 -32.43
CA GLY A 724 5.99 -27.26 -32.56
C GLY A 724 6.64 -28.58 -32.14
N VAL A 725 7.91 -28.53 -31.76
CA VAL A 725 8.67 -29.69 -31.29
C VAL A 725 9.43 -29.33 -30.01
N THR A 726 9.60 -30.30 -29.11
CA THR A 726 10.45 -30.12 -27.93
C THR A 726 11.85 -30.61 -28.24
N VAL A 727 12.81 -29.68 -28.32
CA VAL A 727 14.23 -29.98 -28.48
C VAL A 727 14.81 -30.30 -27.09
N PRO A 728 15.35 -31.52 -26.89
CA PRO A 728 15.97 -31.89 -25.62
C PRO A 728 17.16 -31.00 -25.29
N ALA A 729 17.40 -30.73 -23.99
CA ALA A 729 18.49 -29.85 -23.59
C ALA A 729 19.87 -30.33 -24.07
N ALA A 730 20.07 -31.65 -24.15
CA ALA A 730 21.31 -32.27 -24.63
C ALA A 730 21.60 -32.04 -26.13
N ALA A 731 20.57 -31.69 -26.92
CA ALA A 731 20.70 -31.39 -28.34
C ALA A 731 21.15 -29.95 -28.63
N VAL A 732 21.06 -29.06 -27.63
CA VAL A 732 21.33 -27.63 -27.79
C VAL A 732 22.79 -27.32 -27.52
N VAL A 733 23.43 -26.61 -28.45
CA VAL A 733 24.79 -26.12 -28.35
C VAL A 733 24.79 -24.61 -28.36
N TRP A 734 25.46 -24.01 -27.37
CA TRP A 734 25.57 -22.56 -27.23
C TRP A 734 26.82 -22.05 -27.96
N TRP A 735 26.64 -21.15 -28.91
CA TRP A 735 27.74 -20.57 -29.68
C TRP A 735 27.42 -19.12 -30.07
N GLN A 736 28.38 -18.22 -29.83
CA GLN A 736 28.25 -16.76 -30.02
C GLN A 736 27.02 -16.15 -29.31
N GLY A 737 26.67 -16.66 -28.12
CA GLY A 737 25.53 -16.17 -27.34
C GLY A 737 24.15 -16.59 -27.88
N ARG A 738 24.10 -17.47 -28.90
CA ARG A 738 22.88 -18.04 -29.48
C ARG A 738 22.82 -19.56 -29.27
N ALA A 739 21.61 -20.10 -29.31
CA ALA A 739 21.35 -21.53 -29.16
C ALA A 739 21.16 -22.18 -30.53
N TRP A 740 21.87 -23.29 -30.75
CA TRP A 740 21.91 -24.00 -32.03
C TRP A 740 21.63 -25.48 -31.85
N VAL A 741 21.06 -26.11 -32.87
CA VAL A 741 20.89 -27.57 -32.98
C VAL A 741 21.43 -28.05 -34.32
N TYR A 742 21.81 -29.32 -34.40
CA TYR A 742 22.20 -29.95 -35.67
C TYR A 742 21.08 -30.86 -36.17
N LEU A 743 20.65 -30.62 -37.41
CA LEU A 743 19.69 -31.43 -38.14
C LEU A 743 20.40 -32.33 -39.15
N GLU A 744 19.98 -33.58 -39.23
CA GLU A 744 20.40 -34.48 -40.29
C GLU A 744 19.43 -34.41 -41.47
N GLU A 745 19.85 -33.77 -42.56
CA GLU A 745 19.03 -33.62 -43.76
C GLU A 745 19.14 -34.83 -44.70
N ALA A 746 20.30 -35.50 -44.68
CA ALA A 746 20.56 -36.75 -45.38
C ALA A 746 21.53 -37.59 -44.53
N PRO A 747 21.60 -38.94 -44.71
CA PRO A 747 22.48 -39.78 -43.92
C PRO A 747 23.92 -39.26 -43.88
N GLY A 748 24.40 -38.89 -42.69
CA GLY A 748 25.75 -38.35 -42.48
C GLY A 748 25.96 -36.88 -42.86
N ARG A 749 24.91 -36.13 -43.24
CA ARG A 749 24.95 -34.70 -43.56
C ARG A 749 24.20 -33.88 -42.51
N PHE A 750 24.93 -33.05 -41.78
CA PHE A 750 24.42 -32.27 -40.65
C PHE A 750 24.46 -30.76 -40.94
N VAL A 751 23.37 -30.08 -40.64
CA VAL A 751 23.22 -28.63 -40.82
C VAL A 751 22.86 -27.99 -39.49
N ARG A 752 23.55 -26.90 -39.15
CA ARG A 752 23.29 -26.16 -37.93
C ARG A 752 22.13 -25.18 -38.11
N ARG A 753 21.11 -25.27 -37.25
CA ARG A 753 19.95 -24.36 -37.22
C ARG A 753 19.88 -23.64 -35.88
N GLU A 754 19.60 -22.35 -35.94
CA GLU A 754 19.32 -21.56 -34.72
C GLU A 754 17.94 -21.93 -34.18
N VAL A 755 17.85 -22.06 -32.86
CA VAL A 755 16.59 -22.34 -32.15
C VAL A 755 16.34 -21.29 -31.09
N ALA A 756 15.08 -20.88 -30.95
CA ALA A 756 14.66 -20.00 -29.89
C ALA A 756 14.62 -20.75 -28.55
N THR A 757 15.04 -20.09 -27.47
CA THR A 757 15.04 -20.64 -26.10
C THR A 757 14.09 -19.89 -25.17
N ASP A 758 13.12 -19.18 -25.74
CA ASP A 758 12.11 -18.36 -25.06
C ASP A 758 10.96 -19.15 -24.43
N ALA A 759 10.75 -20.41 -24.83
CA ALA A 759 9.75 -21.31 -24.26
C ALA A 759 10.38 -22.58 -23.64
N PRO A 760 11.00 -22.48 -22.44
CA PRO A 760 11.54 -23.65 -21.75
C PRO A 760 10.41 -24.60 -21.29
N VAL A 761 10.63 -25.91 -21.47
CA VAL A 761 9.72 -26.98 -21.04
C VAL A 761 10.50 -28.05 -20.26
N PRO A 762 9.86 -28.90 -19.44
CA PRO A 762 10.57 -29.97 -18.74
C PRO A 762 11.40 -30.84 -19.70
N GLY A 763 12.73 -30.82 -19.53
CA GLY A 763 13.67 -31.58 -20.36
C GLY A 763 14.25 -30.87 -21.60
N GLY A 764 13.88 -29.60 -21.87
CA GLY A 764 14.40 -28.87 -23.03
C GLY A 764 13.69 -27.55 -23.34
N TRP A 765 13.57 -27.23 -24.63
CA TRP A 765 12.89 -26.03 -25.12
C TRP A 765 11.88 -26.38 -26.20
N PHE A 766 10.69 -25.78 -26.13
CA PHE A 766 9.66 -25.91 -27.14
C PHE A 766 9.91 -24.89 -28.25
N VAL A 767 10.10 -25.37 -29.47
CA VAL A 767 10.42 -24.55 -30.64
C VAL A 767 9.36 -24.73 -31.72
N THR A 768 8.98 -23.61 -32.32
CA THR A 768 7.98 -23.53 -33.40
C THR A 768 8.60 -23.19 -34.75
N ALA A 769 9.85 -22.73 -34.74
CA ALA A 769 10.64 -22.38 -35.92
C ALA A 769 12.05 -23.01 -35.83
N GLY A 770 12.66 -23.29 -36.98
CA GLY A 770 14.01 -23.87 -37.08
C GLY A 770 14.06 -25.40 -37.08
N VAL A 771 13.09 -26.09 -36.46
CA VAL A 771 12.96 -27.55 -36.49
C VAL A 771 11.50 -27.94 -36.73
N THR A 772 11.26 -28.80 -37.73
CA THR A 772 9.93 -29.29 -38.07
C THR A 772 9.62 -30.61 -37.36
N ALA A 773 8.33 -30.94 -37.24
CA ALA A 773 7.89 -32.25 -36.75
C ALA A 773 8.42 -33.37 -37.65
N GLY A 774 9.01 -34.40 -37.05
CA GLY A 774 9.71 -35.48 -37.75
C GLY A 774 11.17 -35.16 -38.12
N GLY A 775 11.64 -33.93 -37.88
CA GLY A 775 13.03 -33.54 -38.09
C GLY A 775 13.99 -34.38 -37.24
N ARG A 776 15.04 -34.89 -37.88
CA ARG A 776 16.10 -35.70 -37.27
C ARG A 776 17.13 -34.80 -36.60
N VAL A 777 17.05 -34.67 -35.27
CA VAL A 777 17.94 -33.83 -34.46
C VAL A 777 19.01 -34.67 -33.78
N VAL A 778 20.25 -34.19 -33.79
CA VAL A 778 21.36 -34.79 -33.03
C VAL A 778 21.15 -34.52 -31.53
N VAL A 779 20.76 -35.55 -30.78
CA VAL A 779 20.48 -35.45 -29.34
C VAL A 779 21.71 -35.75 -28.47
N ARG A 780 22.73 -36.39 -29.03
CA ARG A 780 24.01 -36.67 -28.36
C ARG A 780 25.17 -36.46 -29.34
N GLY A 781 26.21 -35.75 -28.89
CA GLY A 781 27.42 -35.47 -29.68
C GLY A 781 27.36 -34.18 -30.52
N ALA A 782 26.36 -33.32 -30.33
CA ALA A 782 26.23 -32.05 -31.06
C ALA A 782 27.45 -31.10 -30.88
N GLN A 783 28.16 -31.15 -29.74
CA GLN A 783 29.40 -30.38 -29.54
C GLN A 783 30.57 -30.85 -30.42
N MET A 784 30.61 -32.14 -30.77
CA MET A 784 31.63 -32.68 -31.69
C MET A 784 31.47 -32.07 -33.08
N LEU A 785 30.23 -31.92 -33.55
CA LEU A 785 29.93 -31.27 -34.83
C LEU A 785 30.41 -29.81 -34.85
N LEU A 786 30.21 -29.08 -33.76
CA LEU A 786 30.72 -27.71 -33.62
C LEU A 786 32.26 -27.67 -33.60
N SER A 787 32.90 -28.65 -32.95
CA SER A 787 34.36 -28.76 -32.92
C SER A 787 34.95 -29.02 -34.32
N GLU A 788 34.26 -29.81 -35.16
CA GLU A 788 34.69 -30.09 -36.53
C GLU A 788 34.49 -28.86 -37.45
N GLU A 789 33.42 -28.08 -37.26
CA GLU A 789 33.26 -26.76 -37.92
C GLU A 789 34.39 -25.79 -37.53
N GLY A 790 34.74 -25.71 -36.25
CA GLY A 790 35.82 -24.85 -35.76
C GLY A 790 37.19 -25.27 -36.30
N ARG A 791 37.45 -26.58 -36.39
CA ARG A 791 38.70 -27.12 -36.93
C ARG A 791 38.87 -26.83 -38.42
N ALA A 792 37.79 -26.92 -39.20
CA ALA A 792 37.79 -26.55 -40.61
C ALA A 792 38.01 -25.04 -40.83
N ALA A 793 37.48 -24.19 -39.96
CA ALA A 793 37.69 -22.73 -40.04
C ALA A 793 39.15 -22.32 -39.76
N ILE A 794 39.85 -23.05 -38.89
CA ILE A 794 41.28 -22.82 -38.60
C ILE A 794 42.14 -23.27 -39.79
N GLN A 795 41.86 -24.44 -40.37
CA GLN A 795 42.59 -24.96 -41.54
C GLN A 795 42.39 -24.11 -42.81
N GLY A 796 41.29 -23.39 -42.94
CA GLY A 796 41.06 -22.44 -44.05
C GLY A 796 41.73 -21.06 -43.88
N SER A 797 42.29 -20.76 -42.70
CA SER A 797 42.97 -19.48 -42.42
C SER A 797 44.50 -19.53 -42.51
N GLU A 798 45.07 -20.73 -42.67
CA GLU A 798 46.51 -20.98 -42.87
C GLU A 798 46.86 -21.35 -44.33
N GLY A 799 45.98 -21.03 -45.28
CA GLY A 799 46.17 -21.27 -46.73
C GLY A 799 46.50 -20.01 -47.52
#